data_AF-A0A0V0ZJ22-F1
#
_entry.id   AF-A0A0V0ZJ22-F1
#
_cell.length_a   1.000
_cell.length_b   1.000
_cell.length_c   1.000
_cell.angle_alpha   90.00
_cell.angle_beta   90.00
_cell.angle_gamma   90.00
#
_symmetry.space_group_name_H-M   'P 1'
#
loop_
_entity.id
_entity.type
_entity.pdbx_description
1 polymer ?
#
loop_
_entity_poly.entity_id
_entity_poly.type
_entity_poly.pdbx_seq_one_letter_code
_entity_poly.pdbx_strand_id
1 'polypeptide(L)'
;MNNSVNESTDSSPSLLSTSPHCLNTNTKLSICNMFADLLHTHFFEPCNQEFSQNTFENIFAHMELPEEINAEMKAMYDRVDLSKAEQFASAIKEDQFWSDNDISLVLFDILILFIHNGNYDSRLRHLLILAADTLGITMEIFNECENALICTLEINSSKQAGDNNPSTSSKAEFREKSKKWKRALMIGFGGVVGGTLVGLTGGLATPLLAIGLATLSGSAAALGLATTAGAAVVGSIFGVAGAGWTGYKLKRRCGALEEFTIEILHYRRRSLHIALAVSGWITEDHLDSFKTPWRCLNASNEQYCLRYESKYLLEFGKAIDYIFSVALSCAIQHSLMETALAGVMSAVAWPVSLLGVASVIDNPWNVCIRRSQEVGEQLSQILLSRQHGHRPITLLGFSLGARVIYHCLLFMEKSGNFAGIVQNVILLGTPVGCSPCEWKKISQVVGGFIINGYCRSDWLLKFLYRTMNLQYFVAGLEPIENVSPRIQNKDLSLIVKSHSDYMNKLPEILNFIGIPVDIYGSLADGLDDDCRKIPYIENDNAFSGKGKKVYFETYGCQMNFNDVEIVRAILTKASFQETNNAKEADVVLLMTCAIRQSAEEKIWKRVKQLRKELQSVKGVKYCSPYIGILGCMAKRSAHPSGSEVGLVDLIAGPDAYRDLPRLIASCETGQQAVNTIFSYDETYADIHPVRRDSSSQFAYLSIMRGCSNMCSYCVVPFTRGFEKSRPVKSIENEFRQLCEELKVTLLGQNVNSYCDADASSTIVDGQLYLANGFVNVVKRKKCGIRFAELLQRLSNINNSVRIRFTSPHPKDFPDEVLDVIRNHPNICNSVHLPAQSGSNNVLRRMHRGYTVEAYMNLVEKIKDKIPGVTLTSDFISGFCGETDEDHEQTVQLIKNVQYSYCYTFVYSMRERTKAHRRYCDDVPIDVKKARSQQLQNEFRKGALILNRKFIGKTLTVLVEKESKRSTEFWMGRSDGNLKIIFPKSSVANCFDSSSSSSSIHQRNIKIGDFVDVDINDASSEVLKGVARRIVLLSES
;
A
#
# COMPACT_ATOMS: atom_id res chain seq x y z
N MET A 1 17.99 -51.50 -70.06
CA MET A 1 19.36 -50.95 -69.90
C MET A 1 19.47 -50.40 -68.49
N ASN A 2 20.27 -51.07 -67.66
CA ASN A 2 21.19 -50.56 -66.62
C ASN A 2 20.90 -49.13 -66.07
N ASN A 3 20.78 -48.87 -64.78
CA ASN A 3 21.64 -49.30 -63.67
C ASN A 3 20.96 -49.13 -62.29
N SER A 4 21.36 -50.03 -61.39
CA SER A 4 21.25 -50.03 -59.92
C SER A 4 21.78 -48.78 -59.20
N VAL A 5 21.32 -48.53 -57.96
CA VAL A 5 22.12 -48.57 -56.69
C VAL A 5 21.41 -47.87 -55.51
N ASN A 6 21.31 -48.62 -54.41
CA ASN A 6 21.26 -48.33 -52.96
C ASN A 6 20.00 -47.91 -52.17
N GLU A 7 19.70 -48.84 -51.26
CA GLU A 7 19.07 -48.77 -49.93
C GLU A 7 19.42 -47.54 -49.09
N SER A 8 18.42 -47.03 -48.37
CA SER A 8 18.57 -46.65 -46.97
C SER A 8 17.20 -46.74 -46.28
N THR A 9 17.00 -47.85 -45.57
CA THR A 9 15.97 -47.99 -44.52
C THR A 9 16.26 -47.00 -43.40
N ASP A 10 15.53 -45.89 -43.38
CA ASP A 10 15.49 -45.02 -42.19
C ASP A 10 14.55 -45.68 -41.16
N SER A 11 15.12 -46.59 -40.38
CA SER A 11 14.54 -47.05 -39.13
C SER A 11 14.56 -45.87 -38.14
N SER A 12 13.47 -45.11 -38.12
CA SER A 12 13.20 -44.14 -37.08
C SER A 12 13.24 -44.84 -35.71
N PRO A 13 14.09 -44.41 -34.75
CA PRO A 13 14.12 -45.02 -33.43
C PRO A 13 12.80 -44.75 -32.73
N SER A 14 12.13 -45.84 -32.35
CA SER A 14 10.92 -45.87 -31.53
C SER A 14 11.10 -45.02 -30.26
N LEU A 15 10.14 -44.15 -30.01
CA LEU A 15 10.08 -43.22 -28.88
C LEU A 15 10.34 -43.95 -27.54
N LEU A 16 11.42 -43.58 -26.84
CA LEU A 16 11.68 -44.01 -25.46
C LEU A 16 10.65 -43.39 -24.52
N SER A 17 9.69 -44.15 -24.00
CA SER A 17 8.77 -43.75 -22.91
C SER A 17 9.40 -43.99 -21.53
N THR A 18 9.14 -43.18 -20.50
CA THR A 18 9.44 -43.48 -19.09
C THR A 18 8.25 -44.18 -18.45
N SER A 19 7.67 -45.15 -19.15
CA SER A 19 6.77 -46.10 -18.50
C SER A 19 7.63 -47.02 -17.61
N PRO A 20 7.11 -47.51 -16.48
CA PRO A 20 7.71 -48.62 -15.74
C PRO A 20 8.19 -49.74 -16.69
N HIS A 21 7.55 -49.96 -17.84
CA HIS A 21 7.96 -50.93 -18.86
C HIS A 21 9.37 -50.74 -19.45
N CYS A 22 9.98 -49.55 -19.36
CA CYS A 22 11.29 -49.25 -19.93
C CYS A 22 12.46 -49.40 -18.95
N LEU A 23 12.17 -49.55 -17.65
CA LEU A 23 13.18 -49.83 -16.62
C LEU A 23 13.36 -51.33 -16.46
N ASN A 24 14.61 -51.77 -16.25
CA ASN A 24 14.86 -53.17 -15.95
C ASN A 24 14.33 -53.54 -14.54
N THR A 25 14.09 -54.84 -14.30
CA THR A 25 13.50 -55.32 -13.04
C THR A 25 14.35 -54.97 -11.81
N ASN A 26 15.68 -54.96 -11.93
CA ASN A 26 16.60 -54.63 -10.82
C ASN A 26 16.51 -53.14 -10.44
N THR A 27 16.34 -52.26 -11.41
CA THR A 27 16.19 -50.82 -11.21
C THR A 27 14.86 -50.50 -10.56
N LYS A 28 13.77 -51.13 -11.01
CA LYS A 28 12.45 -51.04 -10.35
C LYS A 28 12.52 -51.46 -8.88
N LEU A 29 13.16 -52.61 -8.62
CA LEU A 29 13.37 -53.14 -7.27
C LEU A 29 14.17 -52.15 -6.41
N SER A 30 15.24 -51.58 -6.98
CA SER A 30 16.10 -50.61 -6.30
C SER A 30 15.35 -49.31 -5.98
N ILE A 31 14.45 -48.84 -6.85
CA ILE A 31 13.59 -47.68 -6.57
C ILE A 31 12.66 -48.00 -5.39
N CYS A 32 11.94 -49.12 -5.41
CA CYS A 32 11.07 -49.53 -4.30
C CYS A 32 11.84 -49.63 -2.97
N ASN A 33 13.02 -50.26 -2.98
CA ASN A 33 13.86 -50.41 -1.79
C ASN A 33 14.40 -49.08 -1.28
N MET A 34 14.81 -48.16 -2.17
CA MET A 34 15.24 -46.82 -1.79
C MET A 34 14.12 -46.05 -1.08
N PHE A 35 12.90 -46.05 -1.64
CA PHE A 35 11.77 -45.38 -1.02
C PHE A 35 11.33 -46.04 0.30
N ALA A 36 11.41 -47.37 0.41
CA ALA A 36 11.18 -48.07 1.67
C ALA A 36 12.17 -47.63 2.76
N ASP A 37 13.48 -47.61 2.45
CA ASP A 37 14.54 -47.19 3.37
C ASP A 37 14.33 -45.74 3.83
N LEU A 38 14.01 -44.83 2.92
CA LEU A 38 13.71 -43.43 3.23
C LEU A 38 12.46 -43.29 4.13
N LEU A 39 11.40 -44.05 3.85
CA LEU A 39 10.18 -44.06 4.66
C LEU A 39 10.44 -44.56 6.09
N HIS A 40 11.17 -45.66 6.24
CA HIS A 40 11.52 -46.19 7.57
C HIS A 40 12.47 -45.27 8.34
N THR A 41 13.43 -44.65 7.66
CA THR A 41 14.46 -43.82 8.32
C THR A 41 13.91 -42.45 8.75
N HIS A 42 13.10 -41.81 7.91
CA HIS A 42 12.66 -40.42 8.13
C HIS A 42 11.21 -40.28 8.63
N PHE A 43 10.40 -41.33 8.53
CA PHE A 43 8.98 -41.36 8.89
C PHE A 43 8.61 -42.47 9.89
N PHE A 44 9.53 -42.84 10.79
CA PHE A 44 9.33 -43.88 11.82
C PHE A 44 8.30 -43.53 12.92
N GLU A 45 7.84 -42.29 13.00
CA GLU A 45 6.90 -41.86 14.03
C GLU A 45 5.53 -42.55 13.88
N PRO A 46 4.84 -42.93 14.97
CA PRO A 46 3.56 -43.64 14.89
C PRO A 46 2.47 -42.92 14.07
N CYS A 47 2.50 -41.58 14.04
CA CYS A 47 1.55 -40.77 13.26
C CYS A 47 1.75 -40.87 11.74
N ASN A 48 2.89 -41.42 11.28
CA ASN A 48 3.22 -41.57 9.86
C ASN A 48 3.11 -43.02 9.37
N GLN A 49 2.78 -43.99 10.23
CA GLN A 49 2.75 -45.40 9.85
C GLN A 49 1.77 -45.70 8.70
N GLU A 50 0.55 -45.17 8.77
CA GLU A 50 -0.45 -45.29 7.71
C GLU A 50 0.00 -44.62 6.40
N PHE A 51 0.64 -43.45 6.52
CA PHE A 51 1.20 -42.73 5.38
C PHE A 51 2.32 -43.52 4.70
N SER A 52 3.27 -44.04 5.47
CA SER A 52 4.41 -44.80 4.94
C SER A 52 3.95 -46.07 4.23
N GLN A 53 3.00 -46.81 4.83
CA GLN A 53 2.46 -48.03 4.22
C GLN A 53 1.72 -47.72 2.91
N ASN A 54 0.80 -46.75 2.91
CA ASN A 54 0.05 -46.39 1.70
C ASN A 54 0.96 -45.82 0.59
N THR A 55 1.96 -45.02 0.97
CA THR A 55 2.93 -44.46 0.01
C THR A 55 3.76 -45.56 -0.63
N PHE A 56 4.28 -46.49 0.17
CA PHE A 56 5.03 -47.65 -0.33
C PHE A 56 4.16 -48.53 -1.24
N GLU A 57 2.93 -48.86 -0.83
CA GLU A 57 2.01 -49.67 -1.63
C GLU A 57 1.67 -49.03 -2.99
N ASN A 58 1.48 -47.70 -3.05
CA ASN A 58 1.24 -46.99 -4.29
C ASN A 58 2.46 -47.00 -5.22
N ILE A 59 3.66 -46.72 -4.70
CA ILE A 59 4.90 -46.77 -5.49
C ILE A 59 5.14 -48.20 -5.99
N PHE A 60 4.94 -49.18 -5.12
CA PHE A 60 5.11 -50.59 -5.43
C PHE A 60 4.16 -51.05 -6.55
N ALA A 61 2.87 -50.70 -6.45
CA ALA A 61 1.89 -51.00 -7.48
C ALA A 61 2.20 -50.33 -8.82
N HIS A 62 2.70 -49.09 -8.79
CA HIS A 62 3.10 -48.34 -9.99
C HIS A 62 4.29 -48.96 -10.72
N MET A 63 5.19 -49.67 -10.03
CA MET A 63 6.38 -50.27 -10.67
C MET A 63 6.10 -51.57 -11.44
N GLU A 64 4.92 -52.18 -11.27
CA GLU A 64 4.47 -53.40 -11.98
C GLU A 64 5.51 -54.54 -11.94
N LEU A 65 5.93 -54.93 -10.74
CA LEU A 65 6.88 -56.04 -10.53
C LEU A 65 6.20 -57.42 -10.70
N PRO A 66 6.92 -58.46 -11.17
CA PRO A 66 6.40 -59.83 -11.30
C PRO A 66 5.85 -60.41 -9.98
N GLU A 67 4.79 -61.22 -10.05
CA GLU A 67 4.07 -61.73 -8.85
C GLU A 67 4.95 -62.50 -7.84
N GLU A 68 6.00 -63.18 -8.31
CA GLU A 68 6.94 -63.96 -7.47
C GLU A 68 7.76 -63.06 -6.53
N ILE A 69 8.10 -61.85 -6.98
CA ILE A 69 8.86 -60.85 -6.21
C ILE A 69 7.94 -60.05 -5.26
N ASN A 70 6.64 -59.99 -5.58
CA ASN A 70 5.65 -59.22 -4.83
C ASN A 70 5.41 -59.73 -3.41
N ALA A 71 5.49 -61.04 -3.19
CA ALA A 71 5.33 -61.64 -1.86
C ALA A 71 6.56 -61.43 -0.98
N GLU A 72 7.76 -61.50 -1.57
CA GLU A 72 9.03 -61.38 -0.84
C GLU A 72 9.34 -59.93 -0.45
N MET A 73 9.04 -58.95 -1.32
CA MET A 73 9.22 -57.52 -0.99
C MET A 73 8.24 -57.02 0.08
N LYS A 74 6.98 -57.45 0.07
CA LYS A 74 6.03 -57.10 1.14
C LYS A 74 6.51 -57.61 2.50
N ALA A 75 7.10 -58.81 2.54
CA ALA A 75 7.72 -59.36 3.75
C ALA A 75 9.04 -58.67 4.13
N MET A 76 9.71 -57.99 3.18
CA MET A 76 10.98 -57.28 3.39
C MET A 76 10.76 -55.88 4.01
N TYR A 77 9.68 -55.19 3.66
CA TYR A 77 9.27 -53.94 4.33
C TYR A 77 9.08 -54.13 5.85
N ASP A 78 8.58 -55.29 6.27
CA ASP A 78 8.42 -55.63 7.69
C ASP A 78 9.74 -56.01 8.41
N ARG A 79 10.84 -56.24 7.67
CA ARG A 79 12.14 -56.62 8.23
C ARG A 79 13.06 -55.41 8.37
N VAL A 80 13.34 -55.05 9.62
CA VAL A 80 14.22 -53.95 10.03
C VAL A 80 15.69 -54.29 9.73
N ASP A 81 16.14 -54.08 8.49
CA ASP A 81 17.57 -53.99 8.18
C ASP A 81 17.80 -52.96 7.06
N LEU A 82 17.58 -51.69 7.42
CA LEU A 82 17.54 -50.54 6.50
C LEU A 82 18.62 -49.52 6.91
N SER A 83 19.69 -49.50 6.13
CA SER A 83 20.78 -48.51 6.17
C SER A 83 21.51 -48.45 4.82
N LYS A 84 20.75 -48.47 3.72
CA LYS A 84 21.31 -48.69 2.36
C LYS A 84 20.71 -47.84 1.24
N ALA A 85 19.93 -46.79 1.49
CA ALA A 85 19.38 -45.92 0.43
C ALA A 85 20.42 -45.48 -0.63
N GLU A 86 21.63 -45.10 -0.21
CA GLU A 86 22.71 -44.71 -1.13
C GLU A 86 23.20 -45.85 -2.03
N GLN A 87 23.18 -47.09 -1.54
CA GLN A 87 23.54 -48.28 -2.31
C GLN A 87 22.50 -48.54 -3.39
N PHE A 88 21.22 -48.42 -3.06
CA PHE A 88 20.13 -48.54 -4.03
C PHE A 88 20.16 -47.39 -5.06
N ALA A 89 20.44 -46.17 -4.63
CA ALA A 89 20.61 -45.03 -5.54
C ALA A 89 21.79 -45.23 -6.51
N SER A 90 22.87 -45.85 -6.06
CA SER A 90 24.01 -46.21 -6.92
C SER A 90 23.60 -47.26 -7.96
N ALA A 91 22.87 -48.31 -7.55
CA ALA A 91 22.34 -49.31 -8.48
C ALA A 91 21.35 -48.73 -9.50
N ILE A 92 20.53 -47.75 -9.10
CA ILE A 92 19.64 -47.03 -10.03
C ILE A 92 20.47 -46.32 -11.09
N LYS A 93 21.54 -45.61 -10.71
CA LYS A 93 22.40 -44.84 -11.62
C LYS A 93 23.15 -45.69 -12.65
N GLU A 94 23.36 -46.97 -12.37
CA GLU A 94 24.06 -47.92 -13.26
C GLU A 94 23.19 -48.45 -14.41
N ASP A 95 21.87 -48.18 -14.42
CA ASP A 95 20.99 -48.61 -15.51
C ASP A 95 21.34 -47.90 -16.83
N GLN A 96 21.44 -48.68 -17.91
CA GLN A 96 21.70 -48.19 -19.27
C GLN A 96 20.65 -47.19 -19.75
N PHE A 97 19.42 -47.23 -19.20
CA PHE A 97 18.34 -46.29 -19.52
C PHE A 97 18.75 -44.81 -19.32
N TRP A 98 19.62 -44.53 -18.35
CA TRP A 98 20.07 -43.16 -18.03
C TRP A 98 21.16 -42.62 -18.96
N SER A 99 21.68 -43.44 -19.89
CA SER A 99 22.65 -42.97 -20.89
C SER A 99 22.04 -41.95 -21.86
N ASP A 100 20.75 -42.12 -22.18
CA ASP A 100 19.99 -41.26 -23.10
C ASP A 100 18.95 -40.38 -22.39
N ASN A 101 18.74 -40.55 -21.07
CA ASN A 101 17.66 -39.92 -20.31
C ASN A 101 18.13 -39.38 -18.95
N ASP A 102 17.45 -38.35 -18.45
CA ASP A 102 17.78 -37.72 -17.15
C ASP A 102 17.19 -38.52 -15.97
N ILE A 103 18.00 -38.78 -14.94
CA ILE A 103 17.58 -39.53 -13.74
C ILE A 103 16.46 -38.83 -12.95
N SER A 104 16.29 -37.51 -13.12
CA SER A 104 15.18 -36.74 -12.54
C SER A 104 13.80 -37.20 -13.01
N LEU A 105 13.71 -37.99 -14.09
CA LEU A 105 12.48 -38.59 -14.57
C LEU A 105 11.86 -39.57 -13.57
N VAL A 106 12.66 -40.23 -12.71
CA VAL A 106 12.15 -41.08 -11.62
C VAL A 106 11.28 -40.27 -10.65
N LEU A 107 11.77 -39.09 -10.26
CA LEU A 107 11.03 -38.20 -9.36
C LEU A 107 9.80 -37.62 -10.04
N PHE A 108 9.91 -37.28 -11.33
CA PHE A 108 8.80 -36.74 -12.12
C PHE A 108 7.66 -37.75 -12.28
N ASP A 109 7.98 -39.02 -12.53
CA ASP A 109 7.02 -40.11 -12.66
C ASP A 109 6.27 -40.37 -11.34
N ILE A 110 7.00 -40.46 -10.23
CA ILE A 110 6.41 -40.61 -8.90
C ILE A 110 5.57 -39.38 -8.51
N LEU A 111 6.03 -38.17 -8.84
CA LEU A 111 5.28 -36.94 -8.63
C LEU A 111 3.94 -36.95 -9.38
N ILE A 112 3.92 -37.44 -10.63
CA ILE A 112 2.69 -37.59 -11.43
C ILE A 112 1.73 -38.59 -10.78
N LEU A 113 2.23 -39.77 -10.36
CA LEU A 113 1.43 -40.80 -9.69
C LEU A 113 0.64 -40.22 -8.50
N PHE A 114 1.33 -39.53 -7.60
CA PHE A 114 0.71 -39.03 -6.39
C PHE A 114 -0.21 -37.83 -6.62
N ILE A 115 0.10 -36.98 -7.60
CA ILE A 115 -0.78 -35.89 -8.00
C ILE A 115 -2.06 -36.44 -8.65
N HIS A 116 -1.94 -37.46 -9.50
CA HIS A 116 -3.09 -38.13 -10.11
C HIS A 116 -4.01 -38.76 -9.04
N ASN A 117 -3.41 -39.38 -8.03
CA ASN A 117 -4.15 -39.99 -6.92
C ASN A 117 -4.67 -38.96 -5.89
N GLY A 118 -4.39 -37.66 -6.07
CA GLY A 118 -4.80 -36.59 -5.16
C GLY A 118 -4.06 -36.57 -3.82
N ASN A 119 -2.98 -37.35 -3.70
CA ASN A 119 -2.23 -37.60 -2.47
C ASN A 119 -0.89 -36.87 -2.47
N TYR A 120 -0.91 -35.55 -2.64
CA TYR A 120 0.30 -34.71 -2.60
C TYR A 120 0.28 -33.80 -1.37
N ASP A 121 1.07 -34.14 -0.35
CA ASP A 121 1.13 -33.45 0.95
C ASP A 121 2.57 -33.14 1.41
N SER A 122 2.75 -32.53 2.59
CA SER A 122 4.08 -32.11 3.05
C SER A 122 5.04 -33.25 3.34
N ARG A 123 4.53 -34.44 3.67
CA ARG A 123 5.36 -35.62 3.95
C ARG A 123 5.86 -36.20 2.64
N LEU A 124 4.99 -36.29 1.63
CA LEU A 124 5.37 -36.77 0.31
C LEU A 124 6.39 -35.84 -0.35
N ARG A 125 6.17 -34.53 -0.32
CA ARG A 125 7.14 -33.58 -0.89
C ARG A 125 8.50 -33.68 -0.18
N HIS A 126 8.51 -33.88 1.14
CA HIS A 126 9.76 -34.13 1.86
C HIS A 126 10.45 -35.41 1.42
N LEU A 127 9.69 -36.51 1.27
CA LEU A 127 10.20 -37.79 0.78
C LEU A 127 10.83 -37.68 -0.61
N LEU A 128 10.20 -36.92 -1.52
CA LEU A 128 10.74 -36.66 -2.86
C LEU A 128 12.02 -35.81 -2.82
N ILE A 129 12.14 -34.86 -1.89
CA ILE A 129 13.37 -34.08 -1.68
C ILE A 129 14.49 -34.99 -1.15
N LEU A 130 14.20 -35.89 -0.21
CA LEU A 130 15.18 -36.86 0.29
C LEU A 130 15.63 -37.83 -0.81
N ALA A 131 14.70 -38.30 -1.64
CA ALA A 131 15.01 -39.12 -2.81
C ALA A 131 15.86 -38.35 -3.84
N ALA A 132 15.56 -37.07 -4.07
CA ALA A 132 16.35 -36.20 -4.94
C ALA A 132 17.80 -36.07 -4.43
N ASP A 133 17.97 -35.80 -3.14
CA ASP A 133 19.28 -35.69 -2.50
C ASP A 133 20.07 -37.00 -2.61
N THR A 134 19.43 -38.14 -2.32
CA THR A 134 20.04 -39.49 -2.44
C THR A 134 20.46 -39.80 -3.89
N LEU A 135 19.67 -39.36 -4.87
CA LEU A 135 19.98 -39.50 -6.30
C LEU A 135 20.98 -38.45 -6.81
N GLY A 136 21.38 -37.46 -6.00
CA GLY A 136 22.29 -36.37 -6.39
C GLY A 136 21.65 -35.34 -7.32
N ILE A 137 20.33 -35.19 -7.27
CA ILE A 137 19.55 -34.21 -8.04
C ILE A 137 19.49 -32.92 -7.24
N THR A 138 19.85 -31.79 -7.85
CA THR A 138 19.81 -30.49 -7.17
C THR A 138 18.38 -30.02 -6.93
N MET A 139 18.18 -29.21 -5.89
CA MET A 139 16.88 -28.59 -5.60
C MET A 139 16.34 -27.72 -6.75
N GLU A 140 17.22 -27.14 -7.56
CA GLU A 140 16.83 -26.38 -8.75
C GLU A 140 16.12 -27.28 -9.77
N ILE A 141 16.69 -28.44 -10.07
CA ILE A 141 16.11 -29.43 -11.00
C ILE A 141 14.79 -29.98 -10.44
N PHE A 142 14.74 -30.27 -9.14
CA PHE A 142 13.49 -30.71 -8.50
C PHE A 142 12.37 -29.66 -8.64
N ASN A 143 12.67 -28.39 -8.39
CA ASN A 143 11.71 -27.31 -8.58
C ASN A 143 11.32 -27.14 -10.06
N GLU A 144 12.23 -27.35 -11.01
CA GLU A 144 11.91 -27.37 -12.45
C GLU A 144 10.90 -28.48 -12.80
N CYS A 145 11.05 -29.68 -12.23
CA CYS A 145 10.08 -30.78 -12.36
C CYS A 145 8.69 -30.39 -11.85
N GLU A 146 8.59 -29.81 -10.64
CA GLU A 146 7.31 -29.32 -10.09
C GLU A 146 6.68 -28.26 -11.02
N ASN A 147 7.48 -27.32 -11.52
CA ASN A 147 7.02 -26.25 -12.41
C ASN A 147 6.54 -26.76 -13.78
N ALA A 148 7.24 -27.75 -14.35
CA ALA A 148 6.87 -28.35 -15.63
C ALA A 148 5.50 -29.04 -15.55
N LEU A 149 5.21 -29.69 -14.42
CA LEU A 149 3.92 -30.34 -14.18
C LEU A 149 2.77 -29.33 -14.05
N ILE A 150 2.98 -28.23 -13.31
CA ILE A 150 1.98 -27.15 -13.19
C ILE A 150 1.66 -26.56 -14.56
N CYS A 151 2.67 -26.26 -15.38
CA CYS A 151 2.46 -25.73 -16.73
C CYS A 151 1.60 -26.70 -17.57
N THR A 152 1.80 -28.00 -17.41
CA THR A 152 1.04 -29.04 -18.12
C THR A 152 -0.42 -29.09 -17.66
N LEU A 153 -0.66 -29.01 -16.35
CA LEU A 153 -2.01 -28.96 -15.76
C LEU A 153 -2.77 -27.67 -16.14
N GLU A 154 -2.09 -26.53 -16.21
CA GLU A 154 -2.65 -25.25 -16.63
C GLU A 154 -3.02 -25.21 -18.13
N ILE A 155 -2.17 -25.80 -18.99
CA ILE A 155 -2.46 -25.91 -20.43
C ILE A 155 -3.66 -26.84 -20.68
N ASN A 156 -3.78 -27.93 -19.91
CA ASN A 156 -4.88 -28.87 -20.06
C ASN A 156 -6.21 -28.30 -19.55
N SER A 157 -6.19 -27.52 -18.46
CA SER A 157 -7.38 -26.82 -17.96
C SER A 157 -7.85 -25.67 -18.87
N SER A 158 -6.92 -24.90 -19.45
CA SER A 158 -7.26 -23.83 -20.42
C SER A 158 -7.82 -24.37 -21.74
N LYS A 159 -7.33 -25.51 -22.22
CA LYS A 159 -7.93 -26.23 -23.36
C LYS A 159 -9.35 -26.74 -23.07
N GLN A 160 -9.66 -27.12 -21.83
CA GLN A 160 -11.00 -27.54 -21.41
C GLN A 160 -11.97 -26.36 -21.19
N ALA A 161 -11.46 -25.15 -20.87
CA ALA A 161 -12.28 -23.97 -20.59
C ALA A 161 -12.70 -23.14 -21.83
N GLY A 162 -12.27 -23.51 -23.04
CA GLY A 162 -12.69 -22.85 -24.29
C GLY A 162 -12.14 -21.45 -24.53
N ASP A 163 -11.06 -21.06 -23.85
CA ASP A 163 -10.45 -19.73 -23.98
C ASP A 163 -9.40 -19.71 -25.11
N ASN A 164 -9.73 -19.09 -26.24
CA ASN A 164 -8.90 -19.08 -27.45
C ASN A 164 -7.74 -18.06 -27.42
N ASN A 165 -7.51 -17.32 -26.32
CA ASN A 165 -6.42 -16.34 -26.21
C ASN A 165 -5.60 -16.46 -24.91
N PRO A 166 -4.59 -17.35 -24.85
CA PRO A 166 -3.57 -17.27 -23.82
C PRO A 166 -2.64 -16.07 -24.09
N SER A 167 -2.29 -15.35 -23.03
CA SER A 167 -1.36 -14.21 -23.03
C SER A 167 -0.07 -14.52 -23.80
N THR A 168 0.32 -13.59 -24.68
CA THR A 168 1.42 -13.70 -25.65
C THR A 168 2.81 -13.91 -25.04
N SER A 169 3.03 -13.62 -23.75
CA SER A 169 4.32 -13.85 -23.09
C SER A 169 4.55 -15.31 -22.68
N SER A 170 3.49 -16.05 -22.32
CA SER A 170 3.61 -17.46 -21.89
C SER A 170 4.01 -18.41 -23.02
N LYS A 171 3.56 -18.13 -24.26
CA LYS A 171 3.87 -18.95 -25.44
C LYS A 171 5.31 -18.77 -25.95
N ALA A 172 5.90 -17.59 -25.76
CA ALA A 172 7.23 -17.26 -26.29
C ALA A 172 8.36 -17.87 -25.43
N GLU A 173 8.30 -17.71 -24.11
CA GLU A 173 9.24 -18.34 -23.17
C GLU A 173 9.14 -19.88 -23.18
N PHE A 174 7.91 -20.40 -23.29
CA PHE A 174 7.70 -21.85 -23.45
C PHE A 174 8.43 -22.34 -24.72
N ARG A 175 8.35 -21.63 -25.85
CA ARG A 175 8.97 -22.09 -27.11
C ARG A 175 10.49 -22.23 -27.04
N GLU A 176 11.14 -21.49 -26.15
CA GLU A 176 12.59 -21.47 -26.00
C GLU A 176 13.09 -22.52 -24.99
N LYS A 177 12.47 -22.62 -23.80
CA LYS A 177 12.84 -23.60 -22.75
C LYS A 177 12.22 -25.00 -22.95
N SER A 178 11.04 -25.09 -23.58
CA SER A 178 10.39 -26.35 -23.96
C SER A 178 11.21 -27.17 -24.96
N LYS A 179 12.15 -26.58 -25.71
CA LYS A 179 13.02 -27.36 -26.61
C LYS A 179 13.90 -28.39 -25.89
N LYS A 180 14.32 -28.12 -24.64
CA LYS A 180 15.10 -29.08 -23.82
C LYS A 180 14.23 -30.21 -23.27
N TRP A 181 13.05 -29.87 -22.73
CA TRP A 181 12.18 -30.82 -22.04
C TRP A 181 11.09 -31.44 -22.92
N LYS A 182 10.96 -31.02 -24.19
CA LYS A 182 10.01 -31.59 -25.18
C LYS A 182 10.16 -33.10 -25.36
N ARG A 183 11.37 -33.63 -25.19
CA ARG A 183 11.60 -35.08 -25.19
C ARG A 183 10.93 -35.71 -23.97
N ALA A 184 11.29 -35.35 -22.73
CA ALA A 184 10.67 -35.87 -21.50
C ALA A 184 9.13 -35.66 -21.40
N LEU A 185 8.62 -34.53 -21.89
CA LEU A 185 7.19 -34.17 -21.79
C LEU A 185 6.31 -34.94 -22.79
N MET A 186 6.85 -35.34 -23.96
CA MET A 186 6.17 -36.24 -24.92
C MET A 186 6.14 -37.70 -24.44
N ILE A 187 7.06 -38.04 -23.55
CA ILE A 187 7.37 -39.39 -23.08
C ILE A 187 6.45 -39.81 -21.92
N GLY A 188 6.06 -38.87 -21.03
CA GLY A 188 5.10 -39.15 -19.94
C GLY A 188 3.63 -39.06 -20.34
N PHE A 189 3.26 -38.18 -21.30
CA PHE A 189 1.87 -38.06 -21.76
C PHE A 189 1.51 -39.02 -22.91
N GLY A 190 2.51 -39.51 -23.65
CA GLY A 190 2.31 -40.38 -24.82
C GLY A 190 2.03 -41.86 -24.49
N GLY A 191 2.32 -42.31 -23.26
CA GLY A 191 2.25 -43.73 -22.88
C GLY A 191 0.89 -44.22 -22.39
N VAL A 192 0.02 -43.33 -21.86
CA VAL A 192 -1.22 -43.78 -21.16
C VAL A 192 -2.52 -43.22 -21.77
N VAL A 193 -2.47 -42.21 -22.66
CA VAL A 193 -3.71 -41.59 -23.21
C VAL A 193 -3.60 -41.33 -24.72
N GLY A 194 -3.09 -42.30 -25.47
CA GLY A 194 -2.92 -42.23 -26.93
C GLY A 194 -4.21 -42.39 -27.76
N GLY A 195 -5.38 -42.56 -27.15
CA GLY A 195 -6.64 -42.77 -27.87
C GLY A 195 -7.77 -41.97 -27.24
N THR A 196 -8.59 -41.33 -28.07
CA THR A 196 -9.85 -40.63 -27.75
C THR A 196 -9.74 -39.09 -27.61
N LEU A 197 -9.52 -38.39 -28.72
CA LEU A 197 -9.69 -36.94 -28.79
C LEU A 197 -10.40 -36.50 -30.09
N VAL A 198 -11.66 -36.93 -30.25
CA VAL A 198 -12.62 -36.33 -31.18
C VAL A 198 -14.02 -36.44 -30.55
N GLY A 199 -14.62 -35.32 -30.11
CA GLY A 199 -16.06 -35.32 -29.74
C GLY A 199 -16.54 -34.26 -28.74
N LEU A 200 -17.04 -33.14 -29.29
CA LEU A 200 -18.27 -32.41 -28.89
C LEU A 200 -18.38 -31.57 -27.59
N THR A 201 -18.68 -30.27 -27.82
CA THR A 201 -19.71 -29.37 -27.20
C THR A 201 -19.62 -29.10 -25.69
N GLY A 202 -19.67 -27.88 -25.14
CA GLY A 202 -20.48 -26.70 -25.43
C GLY A 202 -21.30 -26.32 -24.17
N GLY A 203 -20.95 -25.22 -23.48
CA GLY A 203 -21.79 -24.41 -22.56
C GLY A 203 -22.26 -24.98 -21.20
N LEU A 204 -21.95 -24.29 -20.08
CA LEU A 204 -22.92 -23.56 -19.22
C LEU A 204 -22.35 -23.21 -17.82
N ALA A 205 -22.73 -22.02 -17.36
CA ALA A 205 -22.53 -21.51 -16.02
C ALA A 205 -23.49 -22.15 -15.00
N THR A 206 -22.98 -22.29 -13.76
CA THR A 206 -23.59 -22.49 -12.41
C THR A 206 -25.13 -22.40 -12.27
N PRO A 207 -25.79 -23.10 -11.30
CA PRO A 207 -25.46 -23.01 -9.86
C PRO A 207 -25.89 -24.17 -8.88
N LEU A 208 -25.57 -23.97 -7.59
CA LEU A 208 -26.41 -24.18 -6.38
C LEU A 208 -26.14 -25.33 -5.36
N LEU A 209 -26.68 -25.08 -4.16
CA LEU A 209 -26.51 -25.63 -2.80
C LEU A 209 -26.89 -27.12 -2.57
N ALA A 210 -26.26 -27.73 -1.56
CA ALA A 210 -26.83 -28.61 -0.52
C ALA A 210 -27.27 -30.09 -0.79
N ILE A 211 -26.75 -30.98 0.08
CA ILE A 211 -27.39 -32.15 0.77
C ILE A 211 -27.64 -33.47 -0.02
N GLY A 212 -27.10 -34.58 0.53
CA GLY A 212 -27.89 -35.78 0.89
C GLY A 212 -28.00 -36.99 -0.05
N LEU A 213 -27.64 -38.16 0.51
CA LEU A 213 -28.11 -39.55 0.33
C LEU A 213 -28.79 -40.05 -0.98
N ALA A 214 -28.13 -41.07 -1.55
CA ALA A 214 -28.60 -42.46 -1.75
C ALA A 214 -29.74 -42.85 -2.75
N THR A 215 -29.45 -43.95 -3.45
CA THR A 215 -30.31 -44.97 -4.11
C THR A 215 -30.99 -44.65 -5.46
N LEU A 216 -30.63 -45.41 -6.52
CA LEU A 216 -31.46 -46.51 -7.05
C LEU A 216 -30.78 -47.23 -8.25
N SER A 217 -31.06 -48.53 -8.29
CA SER A 217 -30.60 -49.65 -9.13
C SER A 217 -31.13 -49.68 -10.58
N GLY A 218 -30.39 -50.33 -11.51
CA GLY A 218 -30.95 -50.89 -12.76
C GLY A 218 -29.93 -51.14 -13.89
N SER A 219 -29.78 -52.40 -14.30
CA SER A 219 -28.67 -53.02 -15.03
C SER A 219 -28.64 -52.86 -16.57
N ALA A 220 -27.45 -52.65 -17.18
CA ALA A 220 -26.82 -53.44 -18.26
C ALA A 220 -25.64 -52.67 -18.92
N ALA A 221 -24.51 -53.36 -19.08
CA ALA A 221 -23.16 -52.80 -19.21
C ALA A 221 -22.69 -52.42 -20.63
N ALA A 222 -21.94 -51.31 -20.75
CA ALA A 222 -20.59 -51.26 -21.33
C ALA A 222 -19.98 -49.86 -21.12
N LEU A 223 -18.80 -49.84 -20.52
CA LEU A 223 -18.11 -48.70 -19.89
C LEU A 223 -17.56 -47.67 -20.89
N GLY A 224 -17.84 -46.40 -20.60
CA GLY A 224 -17.22 -45.23 -21.23
C GLY A 224 -17.34 -44.02 -20.30
N LEU A 225 -16.66 -44.08 -19.16
CA LEU A 225 -16.58 -42.99 -18.18
C LEU A 225 -15.81 -41.80 -18.80
N ALA A 226 -16.54 -40.79 -19.29
CA ALA A 226 -15.98 -39.49 -19.61
C ALA A 226 -15.55 -38.80 -18.29
N THR A 227 -14.25 -38.78 -17.98
CA THR A 227 -13.80 -38.51 -16.61
C THR A 227 -13.80 -37.01 -16.24
N THR A 228 -14.72 -36.67 -15.34
CA THR A 228 -14.71 -35.54 -14.40
C THR A 228 -13.47 -35.50 -13.48
N ALA A 229 -12.55 -36.46 -13.59
CA ALA A 229 -11.43 -36.67 -12.68
C ALA A 229 -10.34 -35.59 -12.75
N GLY A 230 -9.97 -35.10 -13.95
CA GLY A 230 -8.86 -34.14 -14.09
C GLY A 230 -9.13 -32.76 -13.46
N ALA A 231 -10.37 -32.26 -13.58
CA ALA A 231 -10.78 -31.00 -12.96
C ALA A 231 -10.93 -31.14 -11.43
N ALA A 232 -11.34 -32.32 -10.95
CA ALA A 232 -11.43 -32.61 -9.52
C ALA A 232 -10.04 -32.67 -8.85
N VAL A 233 -9.02 -33.23 -9.53
CA VAL A 233 -7.64 -33.31 -9.06
C VAL A 233 -6.98 -31.92 -8.97
N VAL A 234 -7.17 -31.06 -9.96
CA VAL A 234 -6.65 -29.67 -9.90
C VAL A 234 -7.38 -28.87 -8.81
N GLY A 235 -8.69 -29.07 -8.67
CA GLY A 235 -9.49 -28.43 -7.62
C GLY A 235 -9.12 -28.86 -6.19
N SER A 236 -8.73 -30.12 -5.97
CA SER A 236 -8.30 -30.60 -4.65
C SER A 236 -6.92 -30.10 -4.26
N ILE A 237 -5.96 -30.09 -5.21
CA ILE A 237 -4.58 -29.64 -4.95
C ILE A 237 -4.54 -28.14 -4.63
N PHE A 238 -5.24 -27.31 -5.42
CA PHE A 238 -5.20 -25.85 -5.24
C PHE A 238 -6.32 -25.29 -4.33
N GLY A 239 -7.32 -26.10 -3.97
CA GLY A 239 -8.43 -25.74 -3.10
C GLY A 239 -9.49 -24.84 -3.77
N VAL A 240 -10.47 -24.38 -2.96
CA VAL A 240 -11.60 -23.52 -3.40
C VAL A 240 -11.12 -22.16 -3.94
N ALA A 241 -9.93 -21.72 -3.52
CA ALA A 241 -9.33 -20.45 -3.90
C ALA A 241 -8.33 -20.63 -5.05
N GLY A 242 -8.78 -21.16 -6.19
CA GLY A 242 -7.99 -21.34 -7.42
C GLY A 242 -7.39 -20.06 -8.04
N ALA A 243 -7.17 -18.99 -7.25
CA ALA A 243 -6.54 -17.71 -7.56
C ALA A 243 -5.48 -17.27 -6.51
N GLY A 244 -5.05 -18.15 -5.59
CA GLY A 244 -4.05 -17.85 -4.55
C GLY A 244 -4.66 -17.58 -3.17
N TRP A 245 -3.83 -17.58 -2.12
CA TRP A 245 -4.23 -17.41 -0.71
C TRP A 245 -4.64 -15.96 -0.36
N THR A 246 -4.68 -15.07 -1.36
CA THR A 246 -5.11 -13.68 -1.26
C THR A 246 -6.63 -13.55 -1.28
N GLY A 247 -7.22 -13.60 -0.10
CA GLY A 247 -8.65 -13.37 0.08
C GLY A 247 -9.07 -13.29 1.53
N TYR A 248 -8.22 -13.81 2.43
CA TYR A 248 -8.49 -13.78 3.85
C TYR A 248 -8.23 -12.39 4.44
N LYS A 249 -9.27 -11.56 4.40
CA LYS A 249 -9.36 -10.30 5.15
C LYS A 249 -10.41 -10.45 6.22
N LEU A 250 -9.97 -10.53 7.47
CA LEU A 250 -10.91 -10.64 8.57
C LEU A 250 -11.54 -9.26 8.83
N LYS A 251 -12.71 -9.01 8.24
CA LYS A 251 -13.57 -7.89 8.62
C LYS A 251 -14.22 -8.20 9.97
N ARG A 252 -13.49 -7.91 11.05
CA ARG A 252 -14.03 -7.61 12.39
C ARG A 252 -15.02 -8.63 12.99
N ARG A 253 -14.90 -9.93 12.68
CA ARG A 253 -15.66 -11.02 13.33
C ARG A 253 -14.89 -12.34 13.34
N CYS A 254 -13.88 -12.44 14.20
CA CYS A 254 -13.44 -13.65 14.90
C CYS A 254 -12.54 -13.18 16.07
N GLY A 255 -13.07 -13.20 17.29
CA GLY A 255 -12.26 -13.06 18.50
C GLY A 255 -11.64 -11.67 18.78
N ALA A 256 -10.45 -11.72 19.39
CA ALA A 256 -9.79 -10.60 20.07
C ALA A 256 -8.83 -9.77 19.20
N LEU A 257 -8.57 -10.17 17.94
CA LEU A 257 -7.56 -9.53 17.08
C LEU A 257 -8.12 -8.30 16.34
N GLU A 258 -7.31 -7.24 16.25
CA GLU A 258 -7.66 -6.00 15.53
C GLU A 258 -7.31 -6.06 14.04
N GLU A 259 -6.25 -6.79 13.68
CA GLU A 259 -5.73 -6.91 12.31
C GLU A 259 -5.12 -8.30 12.06
N PHE A 260 -5.56 -8.96 11.00
CA PHE A 260 -5.01 -10.23 10.51
C PHE A 260 -5.28 -10.33 9.00
N THR A 261 -4.23 -10.36 8.18
CA THR A 261 -4.33 -10.46 6.72
C THR A 261 -3.11 -11.16 6.13
N ILE A 262 -3.34 -12.09 5.20
CA ILE A 262 -2.27 -12.73 4.42
C ILE A 262 -2.13 -11.98 3.10
N GLU A 263 -0.94 -11.45 2.84
CA GLU A 263 -0.62 -10.65 1.66
C GLU A 263 0.38 -11.39 0.76
N ILE A 264 0.37 -11.13 -0.55
CA ILE A 264 1.44 -11.62 -1.43
C ILE A 264 2.74 -10.88 -1.11
N LEU A 265 3.80 -11.65 -0.91
CA LEU A 265 5.17 -11.17 -0.82
C LEU A 265 5.78 -11.06 -2.24
N HIS A 266 5.81 -12.19 -2.96
CA HIS A 266 6.25 -12.27 -4.34
C HIS A 266 5.46 -13.38 -5.05
N TYR A 267 4.97 -13.09 -6.26
CA TYR A 267 4.23 -14.05 -7.09
C TYR A 267 4.90 -14.12 -8.46
N ARG A 268 5.67 -15.19 -8.71
CA ARG A 268 6.23 -15.47 -10.04
C ARG A 268 5.25 -16.27 -10.87
N ARG A 269 4.83 -17.41 -10.32
CA ARG A 269 3.91 -18.40 -10.92
C ARG A 269 3.23 -19.20 -9.80
N ARG A 270 2.17 -19.94 -10.13
CA ARG A 270 1.59 -20.92 -9.21
C ARG A 270 2.62 -21.98 -8.85
N SER A 271 2.57 -22.42 -7.61
CA SER A 271 3.48 -23.44 -7.09
C SER A 271 2.70 -24.53 -6.36
N LEU A 272 3.23 -25.77 -6.40
CA LEU A 272 2.76 -26.89 -5.59
C LEU A 272 3.14 -26.73 -4.12
N HIS A 273 4.07 -25.82 -3.82
CA HIS A 273 4.55 -25.48 -2.47
C HIS A 273 4.42 -23.98 -2.22
N ILE A 274 4.03 -23.57 -1.02
CA ILE A 274 3.91 -22.14 -0.67
C ILE A 274 4.82 -21.78 0.51
N ALA A 275 5.28 -20.52 0.55
CA ALA A 275 6.01 -19.99 1.70
C ALA A 275 5.19 -18.88 2.38
N LEU A 276 5.16 -18.86 3.72
CA LEU A 276 4.55 -17.79 4.49
C LEU A 276 5.59 -17.21 5.47
N ALA A 277 5.87 -15.93 5.29
CA ALA A 277 6.79 -15.16 6.11
C ALA A 277 6.05 -14.33 7.17
N VAL A 278 6.58 -14.30 8.40
CA VAL A 278 5.97 -13.64 9.55
C VAL A 278 7.01 -12.78 10.27
N SER A 279 6.88 -11.46 10.13
CA SER A 279 7.79 -10.47 10.76
C SER A 279 7.47 -10.30 12.25
N GLY A 280 8.51 -10.18 13.09
CA GLY A 280 8.35 -10.04 14.54
C GLY A 280 8.16 -8.61 15.06
N TRP A 281 8.56 -7.61 14.32
CA TRP A 281 8.26 -6.21 14.61
C TRP A 281 8.40 -5.41 13.32
N ILE A 282 7.95 -4.15 13.36
CA ILE A 282 8.12 -3.19 12.28
C ILE A 282 8.62 -1.87 12.86
N THR A 283 9.51 -1.19 12.16
CA THR A 283 10.06 0.11 12.57
C THR A 283 9.28 1.28 11.97
N GLU A 284 8.67 1.07 10.81
CA GLU A 284 7.95 2.08 10.04
C GLU A 284 6.51 1.65 9.74
N ASP A 285 5.60 2.61 9.59
CA ASP A 285 4.17 2.37 9.30
C ASP A 285 3.87 2.55 7.80
N HIS A 286 4.55 1.76 6.96
CA HIS A 286 4.36 1.71 5.51
C HIS A 286 3.53 0.49 5.07
N LEU A 287 2.98 0.54 3.86
CA LEU A 287 2.21 -0.58 3.29
C LEU A 287 3.06 -1.86 3.16
N ASP A 288 4.36 -1.69 2.88
CA ASP A 288 5.29 -2.79 2.68
C ASP A 288 6.11 -3.16 3.92
N SER A 289 5.89 -2.55 5.09
CA SER A 289 6.75 -2.78 6.27
C SER A 289 6.87 -4.26 6.67
N PHE A 290 5.80 -5.03 6.47
CA PHE A 290 5.82 -6.48 6.72
C PHE A 290 6.57 -7.25 5.62
N LYS A 291 6.55 -6.75 4.38
CA LYS A 291 7.17 -7.37 3.20
C LYS A 291 8.65 -7.05 3.05
N THR A 292 9.06 -5.83 3.40
CA THR A 292 10.42 -5.31 3.21
C THR A 292 11.51 -6.25 3.71
N PRO A 293 11.43 -6.82 4.94
CA PRO A 293 12.46 -7.74 5.41
C PRO A 293 12.62 -8.96 4.50
N TRP A 294 11.50 -9.44 3.95
CA TRP A 294 11.43 -10.69 3.20
C TRP A 294 11.55 -10.52 1.68
N ARG A 295 11.83 -9.32 1.17
CA ARG A 295 11.97 -9.09 -0.29
C ARG A 295 13.03 -9.96 -0.95
N CYS A 296 14.06 -10.35 -0.21
CA CYS A 296 15.12 -11.24 -0.68
C CYS A 296 14.72 -12.73 -0.71
N LEU A 297 13.60 -13.12 -0.10
CA LEU A 297 13.24 -14.52 0.09
C LEU A 297 12.89 -15.17 -1.25
N ASN A 298 13.53 -16.30 -1.55
CA ASN A 298 13.23 -17.13 -2.72
C ASN A 298 13.00 -18.60 -2.30
N ALA A 299 12.15 -18.81 -1.29
CA ALA A 299 11.85 -20.14 -0.75
C ALA A 299 10.77 -20.88 -1.58
N SER A 300 9.98 -20.17 -2.37
CA SER A 300 9.00 -20.72 -3.30
C SER A 300 8.67 -19.72 -4.42
N ASN A 301 8.11 -20.19 -5.53
CA ASN A 301 7.55 -19.34 -6.58
C ASN A 301 6.28 -18.58 -6.15
N GLU A 302 5.62 -19.06 -5.08
CA GLU A 302 4.42 -18.47 -4.50
C GLU A 302 4.65 -18.21 -3.00
N GLN A 303 4.81 -16.94 -2.64
CA GLN A 303 5.23 -16.53 -1.29
C GLN A 303 4.29 -15.46 -0.73
N TYR A 304 3.99 -15.59 0.55
CA TYR A 304 3.05 -14.76 1.29
C TYR A 304 3.72 -14.14 2.51
N CYS A 305 3.15 -13.05 3.00
CA CYS A 305 3.52 -12.41 4.25
C CYS A 305 2.29 -12.22 5.14
N LEU A 306 2.42 -12.52 6.43
CA LEU A 306 1.37 -12.28 7.41
C LEU A 306 1.47 -10.87 7.98
N ARG A 307 0.44 -10.06 7.74
CA ARG A 307 0.22 -8.78 8.40
C ARG A 307 -0.71 -8.98 9.59
N TYR A 308 -0.24 -8.63 10.78
CA TYR A 308 -1.01 -8.77 12.02
C TYR A 308 -0.67 -7.67 13.00
N GLU A 309 -1.68 -7.20 13.75
CA GLU A 309 -1.53 -6.30 14.91
C GLU A 309 -0.50 -5.17 14.71
N SER A 310 -0.48 -4.52 13.54
CA SER A 310 0.59 -3.62 13.09
C SER A 310 0.85 -2.48 14.07
N LYS A 311 -0.21 -1.95 14.67
CA LYS A 311 -0.14 -0.92 15.70
C LYS A 311 0.75 -1.33 16.87
N TYR A 312 0.56 -2.54 17.40
CA TYR A 312 1.31 -3.03 18.56
C TYR A 312 2.74 -3.40 18.18
N LEU A 313 2.94 -4.02 17.00
CA LEU A 313 4.27 -4.35 16.50
C LEU A 313 5.11 -3.10 16.19
N LEU A 314 4.48 -2.01 15.75
CA LEU A 314 5.12 -0.71 15.53
C LEU A 314 5.47 -0.02 16.85
N GLU A 315 4.56 -0.05 17.84
CA GLU A 315 4.84 0.45 19.19
C GLU A 315 6.02 -0.28 19.81
N PHE A 316 6.08 -1.61 19.62
CA PHE A 316 7.20 -2.43 20.07
C PHE A 316 8.50 -2.11 19.32
N GLY A 317 8.47 -2.02 17.98
CA GLY A 317 9.64 -1.65 17.18
C GLY A 317 10.22 -0.28 17.55
N LYS A 318 9.36 0.73 17.74
CA LYS A 318 9.77 2.07 18.23
C LYS A 318 10.39 2.03 19.62
N ALA A 319 9.88 1.17 20.50
CA ALA A 319 10.42 1.01 21.84
C ALA A 319 11.80 0.33 21.81
N ILE A 320 11.99 -0.67 20.92
CA ILE A 320 13.31 -1.27 20.65
C ILE A 320 14.29 -0.21 20.15
N ASP A 321 13.92 0.58 19.14
CA ASP A 321 14.78 1.63 18.58
C ASP A 321 15.15 2.68 19.63
N TYR A 322 14.20 3.05 20.49
CA TYR A 322 14.46 3.97 21.60
C TYR A 322 15.49 3.40 22.58
N ILE A 323 15.31 2.15 23.03
CA ILE A 323 16.28 1.50 23.93
C ILE A 323 17.65 1.39 23.25
N PHE A 324 17.69 1.03 21.97
CA PHE A 324 18.94 0.95 21.23
C PHE A 324 19.65 2.31 21.16
N SER A 325 18.90 3.40 20.97
CA SER A 325 19.47 4.75 20.96
C SER A 325 20.03 5.18 22.33
N VAL A 326 19.38 4.78 23.42
CA VAL A 326 19.87 5.04 24.80
C VAL A 326 21.10 4.18 25.11
N ALA A 327 21.05 2.90 24.75
CA ALA A 327 22.17 1.97 24.88
C ALA A 327 23.40 2.46 24.10
N LEU A 328 23.21 2.91 22.84
CA LEU A 328 24.28 3.47 22.03
C LEU A 328 24.84 4.77 22.64
N SER A 329 23.98 5.65 23.15
CA SER A 329 24.40 6.91 23.80
C SER A 329 25.22 6.64 25.07
N CYS A 330 24.78 5.68 25.88
CA CYS A 330 25.48 5.28 27.10
C CYS A 330 26.84 4.65 26.74
N ALA A 331 26.88 3.74 25.76
CA ALA A 331 28.14 3.14 25.29
C ALA A 331 29.14 4.18 24.75
N ILE A 332 28.67 5.18 23.98
CA ILE A 332 29.49 6.29 23.49
C ILE A 332 30.03 7.14 24.66
N GLN A 333 29.19 7.48 25.64
CA GLN A 333 29.63 8.22 26.83
C GLN A 333 30.66 7.44 27.65
N HIS A 334 30.51 6.12 27.75
CA HIS A 334 31.49 5.27 28.43
C HIS A 334 32.81 5.13 27.65
N SER A 335 32.79 5.13 26.32
CA SER A 335 34.01 5.15 25.50
C SER A 335 34.78 6.48 25.57
N LEU A 336 34.13 7.56 26.01
CA LEU A 336 34.74 8.88 26.21
C LEU A 336 35.35 9.07 27.62
N MET A 337 35.10 8.14 28.56
CA MET A 337 35.68 8.17 29.91
C MET A 337 36.89 7.24 30.03
N GLU A 338 38.02 7.64 29.45
CA GLU A 338 39.34 7.02 29.69
C GLU A 338 39.89 7.43 31.07
N THR A 339 39.32 6.88 32.17
CA THR A 339 39.93 6.95 33.51
C THR A 339 39.72 5.63 34.25
N ALA A 340 40.67 5.25 35.13
CA ALA A 340 40.73 3.93 35.78
C ALA A 340 39.49 3.53 36.62
N LEU A 341 38.56 4.45 36.89
CA LEU A 341 37.28 4.19 37.59
C LEU A 341 36.10 3.91 36.63
N ALA A 342 36.29 4.07 35.32
CA ALA A 342 35.25 3.89 34.31
C ALA A 342 34.79 2.42 34.17
N GLY A 343 35.65 1.44 34.47
CA GLY A 343 35.30 0.01 34.41
C GLY A 343 34.26 -0.42 35.45
N VAL A 344 34.30 0.16 36.65
CA VAL A 344 33.35 -0.16 37.72
C VAL A 344 32.06 0.66 37.57
N MET A 345 32.17 1.94 37.20
CA MET A 345 31.00 2.77 36.92
C MET A 345 30.22 2.31 35.68
N SER A 346 30.88 1.78 34.64
CA SER A 346 30.20 1.22 33.45
C SER A 346 29.43 -0.07 33.76
N ALA A 347 29.96 -0.93 34.62
CA ALA A 347 29.29 -2.16 35.03
C ALA A 347 27.98 -1.93 35.80
N VAL A 348 27.85 -0.78 36.50
CA VAL A 348 26.67 -0.44 37.33
C VAL A 348 25.74 0.56 36.62
N ALA A 349 26.28 1.53 35.87
CA ALA A 349 25.49 2.53 35.16
C ALA A 349 24.67 1.94 34.00
N TRP A 350 25.20 0.91 33.33
CA TRP A 350 24.53 0.23 32.22
C TRP A 350 23.24 -0.50 32.66
N PRO A 351 23.24 -1.34 33.71
CA PRO A 351 22.02 -1.93 34.25
C PRO A 351 21.00 -0.91 34.78
N VAL A 352 21.44 0.15 35.49
CA VAL A 352 20.53 1.14 36.09
C VAL A 352 19.84 2.00 35.03
N SER A 353 20.59 2.43 34.01
CA SER A 353 20.03 3.21 32.89
C SER A 353 19.03 2.39 32.07
N LEU A 354 19.29 1.09 31.89
CA LEU A 354 18.36 0.16 31.23
C LEU A 354 17.11 -0.15 32.06
N LEU A 355 17.23 -0.28 33.39
CA LEU A 355 16.07 -0.46 34.27
C LEU A 355 15.11 0.72 34.22
N GLY A 356 15.62 1.95 34.09
CA GLY A 356 14.79 3.15 33.90
C GLY A 356 13.98 3.14 32.60
N VAL A 357 14.49 2.50 31.54
CA VAL A 357 13.83 2.42 30.22
C VAL A 357 13.05 1.11 30.03
N ALA A 358 13.26 0.08 30.87
CA ALA A 358 12.52 -1.18 30.83
C ALA A 358 10.99 -0.95 30.80
N SER A 359 10.49 -0.03 31.64
CA SER A 359 9.08 0.37 31.68
C SER A 359 8.49 0.84 30.35
N VAL A 360 9.33 1.32 29.42
CA VAL A 360 8.91 1.77 28.07
C VAL A 360 8.65 0.59 27.14
N ILE A 361 9.38 -0.52 27.29
CA ILE A 361 9.15 -1.76 26.52
C ILE A 361 8.15 -2.68 27.21
N ASP A 362 8.04 -2.66 28.54
CA ASP A 362 7.28 -3.65 29.30
C ASP A 362 5.82 -3.79 28.84
N ASN A 363 5.16 -2.66 28.58
CA ASN A 363 3.78 -2.64 28.12
C ASN A 363 3.66 -3.14 26.66
N PRO A 364 4.36 -2.56 25.66
CA PRO A 364 4.35 -3.08 24.28
C PRO A 364 4.74 -4.56 24.18
N TRP A 365 5.75 -5.02 24.92
CA TRP A 365 6.23 -6.40 24.88
C TRP A 365 5.19 -7.39 25.38
N ASN A 366 4.63 -7.18 26.59
CA ASN A 366 3.63 -8.09 27.14
C ASN A 366 2.37 -8.15 26.27
N VAL A 367 1.96 -7.02 25.69
CA VAL A 367 0.85 -6.99 24.73
C VAL A 367 1.22 -7.81 23.49
N CYS A 368 2.38 -7.60 22.89
CA CYS A 368 2.80 -8.34 21.71
C CYS A 368 2.98 -9.84 21.96
N ILE A 369 3.45 -10.24 23.15
CA ILE A 369 3.54 -11.65 23.56
C ILE A 369 2.15 -12.30 23.57
N ARG A 370 1.15 -11.67 24.21
CA ARG A 370 -0.22 -12.20 24.23
C ARG A 370 -0.84 -12.22 22.83
N ARG A 371 -0.69 -11.13 22.07
CA ARG A 371 -1.19 -11.03 20.69
C ARG A 371 -0.57 -12.05 19.76
N SER A 372 0.73 -12.31 19.86
CA SER A 372 1.40 -13.32 19.02
C SER A 372 0.84 -14.73 19.22
N GLN A 373 0.43 -15.07 20.44
CA GLN A 373 -0.25 -16.33 20.73
C GLN A 373 -1.65 -16.38 20.12
N GLU A 374 -2.44 -15.33 20.27
CA GLU A 374 -3.80 -15.21 19.67
C GLU A 374 -3.74 -15.29 18.13
N VAL A 375 -2.75 -14.64 17.51
CA VAL A 375 -2.50 -14.70 16.06
C VAL A 375 -2.09 -16.10 15.64
N GLY A 376 -1.23 -16.78 16.41
CA GLY A 376 -0.85 -18.17 16.16
C GLY A 376 -2.06 -19.12 16.18
N GLU A 377 -2.99 -18.93 17.11
CA GLU A 377 -4.24 -19.70 17.16
C GLU A 377 -5.13 -19.46 15.93
N GLN A 378 -5.23 -18.22 15.45
CA GLN A 378 -6.00 -17.93 14.24
C GLN A 378 -5.33 -18.49 12.98
N LEU A 379 -4.00 -18.40 12.90
CA LEU A 379 -3.23 -18.98 11.80
C LEU A 379 -3.40 -20.51 11.73
N SER A 380 -3.42 -21.19 12.88
CA SER A 380 -3.61 -22.65 12.92
C SER A 380 -4.99 -23.04 12.37
N GLN A 381 -6.05 -22.30 12.71
CA GLN A 381 -7.40 -22.55 12.18
C GLN A 381 -7.45 -22.43 10.65
N ILE A 382 -6.77 -21.43 10.08
CA ILE A 382 -6.70 -21.24 8.64
C ILE A 382 -5.95 -22.39 7.97
N LEU A 383 -4.82 -22.82 8.55
CA LEU A 383 -4.04 -23.94 8.04
C LEU A 383 -4.83 -25.25 8.09
N LEU A 384 -5.48 -25.55 9.21
CA LEU A 384 -6.31 -26.74 9.40
C LEU A 384 -7.51 -26.76 8.45
N SER A 385 -8.05 -25.59 8.07
CA SER A 385 -9.14 -25.48 7.10
C SER A 385 -8.73 -25.75 5.64
N ARG A 386 -7.43 -25.97 5.37
CA ARG A 386 -6.86 -26.30 4.05
C ARG A 386 -7.35 -25.42 2.89
N GLN A 387 -7.50 -24.11 3.15
CA GLN A 387 -7.89 -23.15 2.10
C GLN A 387 -6.85 -23.03 0.98
N HIS A 388 -5.60 -23.43 1.22
CA HIS A 388 -4.54 -23.49 0.19
C HIS A 388 -4.61 -24.77 -0.65
N GLY A 389 -5.58 -25.65 -0.38
CA GLY A 389 -5.62 -27.01 -0.89
C GLY A 389 -4.67 -27.93 -0.12
N HIS A 390 -4.17 -28.97 -0.79
CA HIS A 390 -3.23 -29.93 -0.19
C HIS A 390 -1.75 -29.52 -0.32
N ARG A 391 -1.47 -28.33 -0.85
CA ARG A 391 -0.12 -27.80 -1.05
C ARG A 391 0.67 -27.67 0.25
N PRO A 392 1.90 -28.22 0.33
CA PRO A 392 2.75 -28.04 1.51
C PRO A 392 3.13 -26.57 1.74
N ILE A 393 3.18 -26.16 3.02
CA ILE A 393 3.58 -24.80 3.40
C ILE A 393 4.88 -24.76 4.20
N THR A 394 5.79 -23.87 3.82
CA THR A 394 6.97 -23.50 4.63
C THR A 394 6.68 -22.23 5.42
N LEU A 395 6.93 -22.25 6.74
CA LEU A 395 6.69 -21.11 7.63
C LEU A 395 8.02 -20.50 8.06
N LEU A 396 8.20 -19.19 7.86
CA LEU A 396 9.41 -18.46 8.26
C LEU A 396 9.04 -17.30 9.16
N GLY A 397 9.75 -17.15 10.27
CA GLY A 397 9.56 -15.99 11.13
C GLY A 397 10.78 -15.65 11.96
N PHE A 398 10.87 -14.38 12.33
CA PHE A 398 11.87 -13.91 13.30
C PHE A 398 11.18 -13.30 14.52
N SER A 399 11.79 -13.44 15.70
CA SER A 399 11.32 -12.91 16.98
C SER A 399 9.84 -13.19 17.28
N LEU A 400 9.01 -12.18 17.54
CA LEU A 400 7.59 -12.38 17.81
C LEU A 400 6.84 -13.06 16.66
N GLY A 401 7.33 -12.96 15.42
CA GLY A 401 6.79 -13.68 14.27
C GLY A 401 7.14 -15.17 14.30
N ALA A 402 8.35 -15.51 14.76
CA ALA A 402 8.70 -16.89 15.09
C ALA A 402 7.83 -17.44 16.24
N ARG A 403 7.48 -16.59 17.21
CA ARG A 403 6.55 -16.95 18.30
C ARG A 403 5.12 -17.20 17.81
N VAL A 404 4.61 -16.43 16.84
CA VAL A 404 3.33 -16.70 16.16
C VAL A 404 3.34 -18.11 15.58
N ILE A 405 4.40 -18.47 14.84
CA ILE A 405 4.54 -19.79 14.22
C ILE A 405 4.63 -20.89 15.29
N TYR A 406 5.42 -20.70 16.33
CA TYR A 406 5.53 -21.64 17.45
C TYR A 406 4.17 -21.96 18.07
N HIS A 407 3.37 -20.94 18.40
CA HIS A 407 2.04 -21.16 18.96
C HIS A 407 1.07 -21.75 17.94
N CYS A 408 1.15 -21.35 16.67
CA CYS A 408 0.38 -21.97 15.59
C CYS A 408 0.58 -23.48 15.57
N LEU A 409 1.82 -23.96 15.60
CA LEU A 409 2.14 -25.40 15.59
C LEU A 409 1.63 -26.12 16.83
N LEU A 410 1.74 -25.52 18.02
CA LEU A 410 1.17 -26.09 19.25
C LEU A 410 -0.36 -26.22 19.19
N PHE A 411 -1.04 -25.23 18.62
CA PHE A 411 -2.51 -25.30 18.45
C PHE A 411 -2.91 -26.31 17.38
N MET A 412 -2.12 -26.46 16.32
CA MET A 412 -2.32 -27.51 15.32
C MET A 412 -2.20 -28.90 15.97
N GLU A 413 -1.16 -29.16 16.78
CA GLU A 413 -1.00 -30.44 17.47
C GLU A 413 -2.22 -30.79 18.32
N LYS A 414 -2.74 -29.83 19.10
CA LYS A 414 -3.95 -30.01 19.92
C LYS A 414 -5.20 -30.40 19.13
N SER A 415 -5.28 -30.01 17.85
CA SER A 415 -6.44 -30.31 16.99
C SER A 415 -6.44 -31.74 16.46
N GLY A 416 -5.29 -32.43 16.46
CA GLY A 416 -5.11 -33.79 15.95
C GLY A 416 -5.12 -33.94 14.41
N ASN A 417 -5.64 -32.97 13.65
CA ASN A 417 -5.76 -33.05 12.17
C ASN A 417 -4.73 -32.17 11.42
N PHE A 418 -3.45 -32.30 11.79
CA PHE A 418 -2.38 -31.43 11.31
C PHE A 418 -1.45 -32.07 10.26
N ALA A 419 -1.56 -33.38 10.06
CA ALA A 419 -0.63 -34.16 9.24
C ALA A 419 -0.65 -33.69 7.77
N GLY A 420 0.53 -33.57 7.16
CA GLY A 420 0.66 -33.25 5.74
C GLY A 420 0.41 -31.80 5.35
N ILE A 421 0.39 -30.85 6.29
CA ILE A 421 0.20 -29.41 6.02
C ILE A 421 1.56 -28.69 5.99
N VAL A 422 2.27 -28.69 7.12
CA VAL A 422 3.50 -27.92 7.28
C VAL A 422 4.69 -28.72 6.77
N GLN A 423 5.45 -28.14 5.85
CA GLN A 423 6.67 -28.67 5.26
C GLN A 423 7.87 -28.40 6.14
N ASN A 424 8.35 -27.15 6.14
CA ASN A 424 9.53 -26.73 6.89
C ASN A 424 9.19 -25.51 7.75
N VAL A 425 9.93 -25.33 8.84
CA VAL A 425 9.74 -24.22 9.76
C VAL A 425 11.09 -23.57 10.07
N ILE A 426 11.19 -22.26 9.87
CA ILE A 426 12.40 -21.47 10.14
C ILE A 426 12.08 -20.43 11.21
N LEU A 427 12.68 -20.59 12.39
CA LEU A 427 12.46 -19.74 13.55
C LEU A 427 13.76 -19.04 13.95
N LEU A 428 13.79 -17.72 13.85
CA LEU A 428 14.97 -16.92 14.13
C LEU A 428 14.76 -16.08 15.41
N GLY A 429 15.62 -16.21 16.42
CA GLY A 429 15.54 -15.40 17.63
C GLY A 429 14.25 -15.59 18.43
N THR A 430 13.73 -16.82 18.49
CA THR A 430 12.40 -17.14 18.99
C THR A 430 12.25 -16.85 20.50
N PRO A 431 11.35 -15.93 20.91
CA PRO A 431 11.13 -15.59 22.31
C PRO A 431 10.15 -16.58 22.95
N VAL A 432 10.58 -17.84 23.12
CA VAL A 432 9.82 -18.94 23.77
C VAL A 432 10.77 -19.83 24.57
N GLY A 433 10.25 -20.60 25.52
CA GLY A 433 11.06 -21.53 26.31
C GLY A 433 11.57 -22.74 25.51
N CYS A 434 12.66 -23.36 25.98
CA CYS A 434 13.22 -24.58 25.39
C CYS A 434 12.57 -25.89 25.89
N SER A 435 11.29 -25.88 26.27
CA SER A 435 10.63 -27.03 26.89
C SER A 435 10.65 -28.27 25.98
N PRO A 436 11.37 -29.36 26.34
CA PRO A 436 11.52 -30.52 25.46
C PRO A 436 10.18 -31.17 25.06
N CYS A 437 9.19 -31.16 25.96
CA CYS A 437 7.89 -31.74 25.70
C CYS A 437 7.07 -30.94 24.66
N GLU A 438 7.17 -29.60 24.66
CA GLU A 438 6.48 -28.75 23.69
C GLU A 438 7.16 -28.82 22.31
N TRP A 439 8.50 -28.79 22.28
CA TRP A 439 9.24 -28.91 21.03
C TRP A 439 9.08 -30.29 20.38
N LYS A 440 8.90 -31.35 21.17
CA LYS A 440 8.58 -32.69 20.65
C LYS A 440 7.20 -32.72 19.96
N LYS A 441 6.22 -32.03 20.53
CA LYS A 441 4.88 -31.89 19.92
C LYS A 441 4.95 -31.13 18.61
N ILE A 442 5.68 -30.01 18.59
CA ILE A 442 5.85 -29.20 17.39
C ILE A 442 6.56 -29.98 16.28
N SER A 443 7.59 -30.78 16.60
CA SER A 443 8.30 -31.59 15.60
C SER A 443 7.45 -32.65 14.91
N GLN A 444 6.35 -33.08 15.55
CA GLN A 444 5.39 -34.03 14.95
C GLN A 444 4.49 -33.36 13.90
N VAL A 445 4.25 -32.05 14.03
CA VAL A 445 3.41 -31.28 13.10
C VAL A 445 4.12 -31.00 11.77
N VAL A 446 5.46 -30.90 11.82
CA VAL A 446 6.30 -30.53 10.69
C VAL A 446 6.78 -31.80 9.97
N GLY A 447 6.45 -31.90 8.68
CA GLY A 447 6.81 -33.07 7.87
C GLY A 447 8.29 -33.13 7.47
N GLY A 448 8.93 -31.97 7.34
CA GLY A 448 10.35 -31.81 7.01
C GLY A 448 11.18 -31.41 8.23
N PHE A 449 11.92 -30.30 8.13
CA PHE A 449 12.84 -29.85 9.18
C PHE A 449 12.39 -28.56 9.87
N ILE A 450 12.92 -28.35 11.07
CA ILE A 450 12.77 -27.12 11.86
C ILE A 450 14.16 -26.51 12.06
N ILE A 451 14.39 -25.29 11.58
CA ILE A 451 15.60 -24.53 11.90
C ILE A 451 15.32 -23.64 13.11
N ASN A 452 16.10 -23.83 14.17
CA ASN A 452 16.19 -22.89 15.29
C ASN A 452 17.46 -22.04 15.14
N GLY A 453 17.30 -20.81 14.66
CA GLY A 453 18.37 -19.82 14.56
C GLY A 453 18.49 -19.02 15.85
N TYR A 454 19.50 -19.30 16.67
CA TYR A 454 19.66 -18.68 17.99
C TYR A 454 20.92 -17.78 18.04
N CYS A 455 20.90 -16.75 18.89
CA CYS A 455 22.04 -15.86 19.11
C CYS A 455 22.32 -15.73 20.61
N ARG A 456 23.47 -16.24 21.06
CA ARG A 456 23.88 -16.21 22.48
C ARG A 456 24.16 -14.79 22.98
N SER A 457 24.54 -13.90 22.06
CA SER A 457 24.87 -12.50 22.34
C SER A 457 23.71 -11.53 22.21
N ASP A 458 22.48 -11.99 21.92
CA ASP A 458 21.31 -11.11 21.85
C ASP A 458 20.97 -10.58 23.25
N TRP A 459 21.52 -9.40 23.55
CA TRP A 459 21.39 -8.78 24.85
C TRP A 459 19.94 -8.40 25.17
N LEU A 460 19.16 -7.99 24.16
CA LEU A 460 17.81 -7.48 24.35
C LEU A 460 16.87 -8.63 24.69
N LEU A 461 16.94 -9.73 23.95
CA LEU A 461 16.16 -10.92 24.25
C LEU A 461 16.54 -11.48 25.63
N LYS A 462 17.84 -11.51 25.95
CA LYS A 462 18.35 -11.92 27.27
C LYS A 462 17.87 -11.02 28.40
N PHE A 463 17.80 -9.71 28.18
CA PHE A 463 17.30 -8.73 29.15
C PHE A 463 15.80 -8.90 29.38
N LEU A 464 15.00 -8.89 28.30
CA LEU A 464 13.53 -9.01 28.39
C LEU A 464 13.10 -10.32 29.03
N TYR A 465 13.78 -11.43 28.71
CA TYR A 465 13.45 -12.70 29.37
C TYR A 465 13.89 -12.74 30.83
N ARG A 466 15.14 -12.38 31.16
CA ARG A 466 15.63 -12.44 32.56
C ARG A 466 14.87 -11.54 33.53
N THR A 467 14.38 -10.40 33.05
CA THR A 467 13.68 -9.42 33.89
C THR A 467 12.18 -9.67 33.96
N MET A 468 11.57 -10.28 32.93
CA MET A 468 10.11 -10.33 32.80
C MET A 468 9.51 -11.73 32.83
N ASN A 469 10.27 -12.79 32.52
CA ASN A 469 9.80 -14.16 32.51
C ASN A 469 10.80 -15.03 33.28
N LEU A 470 10.38 -15.64 34.40
CA LEU A 470 11.22 -16.47 35.29
C LEU A 470 11.82 -17.75 34.64
N GLN A 471 11.80 -17.86 33.31
CA GLN A 471 12.38 -18.95 32.52
C GLN A 471 13.81 -18.61 32.10
N TYR A 472 14.77 -19.45 32.50
CA TYR A 472 16.20 -19.24 32.23
C TYR A 472 16.63 -19.65 30.81
N PHE A 473 15.88 -20.53 30.13
CA PHE A 473 16.24 -21.11 28.84
C PHE A 473 15.27 -20.66 27.74
N VAL A 474 15.80 -19.97 26.73
CA VAL A 474 15.03 -19.35 25.63
C VAL A 474 15.56 -19.87 24.30
N ALA A 475 14.67 -20.34 23.42
CA ALA A 475 15.04 -20.96 22.15
C ALA A 475 15.81 -20.01 21.21
N GLY A 476 15.54 -18.70 21.31
CA GLY A 476 16.28 -17.67 20.56
C GLY A 476 17.69 -17.37 21.07
N LEU A 477 18.06 -17.83 22.27
CA LEU A 477 19.39 -17.59 22.86
C LEU A 477 20.27 -18.85 22.89
N GLU A 478 19.65 -20.03 22.85
CA GLU A 478 20.32 -21.31 23.10
C GLU A 478 19.76 -22.43 22.21
N PRO A 479 20.54 -23.50 21.96
CA PRO A 479 20.08 -24.63 21.16
C PRO A 479 18.98 -25.44 21.88
N ILE A 480 18.11 -26.07 21.10
CA ILE A 480 17.13 -27.04 21.58
C ILE A 480 17.73 -28.44 21.41
N GLU A 481 18.19 -29.03 22.50
CA GLU A 481 18.91 -30.30 22.47
C GLU A 481 18.02 -31.50 22.79
N ASN A 482 18.35 -32.67 22.22
CA ASN A 482 17.79 -33.98 22.58
C ASN A 482 16.26 -34.12 22.45
N VAL A 483 15.63 -33.42 21.49
CA VAL A 483 14.18 -33.47 21.26
C VAL A 483 13.79 -34.31 20.04
N SER A 484 14.30 -33.95 18.86
CA SER A 484 13.98 -34.60 17.58
C SER A 484 15.12 -34.36 16.58
N PRO A 485 15.47 -35.36 15.74
CA PRO A 485 16.47 -35.19 14.68
C PRO A 485 16.03 -34.17 13.61
N ARG A 486 14.74 -33.81 13.55
CA ARG A 486 14.21 -32.79 12.64
C ARG A 486 14.59 -31.36 13.04
N ILE A 487 15.02 -31.13 14.29
CA ILE A 487 15.38 -29.80 14.79
C ILE A 487 16.87 -29.55 14.54
N GLN A 488 17.15 -28.59 13.67
CA GLN A 488 18.49 -28.13 13.33
C GLN A 488 18.78 -26.80 14.02
N ASN A 489 19.69 -26.83 14.98
CA ASN A 489 20.13 -25.62 15.68
C ASN A 489 21.25 -24.92 14.90
N LYS A 490 21.05 -23.65 14.57
CA LYS A 490 22.03 -22.80 13.86
C LYS A 490 22.43 -21.63 14.75
N ASP A 491 23.70 -21.55 15.13
CA ASP A 491 24.23 -20.43 15.92
C ASP A 491 24.48 -19.23 14.99
N LEU A 492 23.73 -18.16 15.21
CA LEU A 492 23.77 -16.92 14.44
C LEU A 492 24.64 -15.85 15.10
N SER A 493 25.32 -16.14 16.22
CA SER A 493 26.07 -15.15 17.01
C SER A 493 27.22 -14.48 16.23
N LEU A 494 27.66 -15.05 15.11
CA LEU A 494 28.63 -14.43 14.21
C LEU A 494 28.03 -13.29 13.38
N ILE A 495 26.77 -13.42 12.95
CA ILE A 495 26.06 -12.50 12.06
C ILE A 495 25.22 -11.50 12.86
N VAL A 496 24.45 -12.02 13.82
CA VAL A 496 23.53 -11.26 14.68
C VAL A 496 24.27 -10.79 15.93
N LYS A 497 24.47 -9.49 16.05
CA LYS A 497 25.08 -8.84 17.23
C LYS A 497 24.04 -8.08 18.07
N SER A 498 22.96 -7.64 17.42
CA SER A 498 21.84 -6.93 18.04
C SER A 498 20.52 -7.56 17.60
N HIS A 499 19.46 -7.47 18.40
CA HIS A 499 18.13 -7.99 18.04
C HIS A 499 17.63 -7.40 16.70
N SER A 500 17.94 -6.13 16.42
CA SER A 500 17.60 -5.49 15.13
C SER A 500 18.24 -6.17 13.91
N ASP A 501 19.34 -6.92 14.08
CA ASP A 501 20.05 -7.59 12.98
C ASP A 501 19.23 -8.71 12.35
N TYR A 502 18.26 -9.32 13.07
CA TYR A 502 17.36 -10.28 12.46
C TYR A 502 16.57 -9.68 11.29
N MET A 503 16.24 -8.39 11.37
CA MET A 503 15.58 -7.65 10.29
C MET A 503 16.59 -7.09 9.28
N ASN A 504 17.66 -6.45 9.77
CA ASN A 504 18.61 -5.71 8.93
C ASN A 504 19.56 -6.62 8.12
N LYS A 505 19.87 -7.81 8.63
CA LYS A 505 20.79 -8.78 8.00
C LYS A 505 20.07 -10.06 7.57
N LEU A 506 18.75 -9.99 7.37
CA LEU A 506 17.95 -11.17 7.00
C LEU A 506 18.49 -11.90 5.75
N PRO A 507 18.96 -11.23 4.67
CA PRO A 507 19.57 -11.93 3.53
C PRO A 507 20.80 -12.75 3.91
N GLU A 508 21.70 -12.20 4.74
CA GLU A 508 22.90 -12.89 5.22
C GLU A 508 22.55 -14.08 6.10
N ILE A 509 21.55 -13.90 6.99
CA ILE A 509 21.07 -14.95 7.88
C ILE A 509 20.46 -16.09 7.06
N LEU A 510 19.55 -15.79 6.12
CA LEU A 510 18.90 -16.78 5.26
C LEU A 510 19.91 -17.56 4.43
N ASN A 511 20.88 -16.87 3.81
CA ASN A 511 21.95 -17.51 3.06
C ASN A 511 22.81 -18.41 3.96
N PHE A 512 23.16 -17.96 5.17
CA PHE A 512 23.94 -18.74 6.13
C PHE A 512 23.25 -20.02 6.60
N ILE A 513 21.92 -19.99 6.76
CA ILE A 513 21.13 -21.17 7.14
C ILE A 513 20.72 -22.04 5.93
N GLY A 514 21.11 -21.67 4.72
CA GLY A 514 20.86 -22.45 3.49
C GLY A 514 19.48 -22.21 2.86
N ILE A 515 18.82 -21.08 3.15
CA ILE A 515 17.56 -20.70 2.49
C ILE A 515 17.89 -19.80 1.27
N PRO A 516 17.36 -20.11 0.08
CA PRO A 516 17.68 -19.35 -1.13
C PRO A 516 17.24 -17.89 -1.04
N VAL A 517 18.11 -17.00 -1.50
CA VAL A 517 17.87 -15.55 -1.56
C VAL A 517 18.21 -14.99 -2.94
N ASP A 518 17.44 -14.02 -3.42
CA ASP A 518 17.72 -13.32 -4.67
C ASP A 518 18.68 -12.16 -4.43
N ILE A 519 19.98 -12.39 -4.66
CA ILE A 519 21.04 -11.41 -4.37
C ILE A 519 21.19 -10.33 -5.48
N TYR A 520 20.66 -10.58 -6.69
CA TYR A 520 20.92 -9.75 -7.90
C TYR A 520 19.75 -8.85 -8.34
N GLY A 521 18.75 -8.59 -7.50
CA GLY A 521 17.58 -7.80 -7.85
C GLY A 521 17.71 -6.26 -7.80
N SER A 522 18.89 -5.67 -7.61
CA SER A 522 19.02 -4.21 -7.42
C SER A 522 19.98 -3.43 -8.33
N LEU A 523 20.66 -4.04 -9.31
CA LEU A 523 21.66 -3.32 -10.11
C LEU A 523 21.77 -3.66 -11.61
N ALA A 524 20.96 -4.56 -12.18
CA ALA A 524 21.17 -5.00 -13.57
C ALA A 524 19.89 -5.30 -14.38
N ASP A 525 18.81 -4.55 -14.14
CA ASP A 525 17.82 -4.29 -15.19
C ASP A 525 17.71 -2.78 -15.36
N GLY A 526 17.71 -2.35 -16.62
CA GLY A 526 17.88 -0.96 -17.03
C GLY A 526 16.92 0.00 -16.34
N LEU A 527 17.33 1.28 -16.34
CA LEU A 527 16.48 2.42 -16.07
C LEU A 527 15.27 2.40 -17.03
N ASP A 528 14.23 1.69 -16.65
CA ASP A 528 12.89 1.82 -17.20
C ASP A 528 11.89 2.05 -16.06
N ASP A 529 10.88 2.83 -16.40
CA ASP A 529 9.90 3.62 -15.64
C ASP A 529 9.06 2.90 -14.55
N ASP A 530 9.46 1.70 -14.08
CA ASP A 530 8.59 0.78 -13.33
C ASP A 530 8.55 0.99 -11.80
N CYS A 531 9.49 1.76 -11.21
CA CYS A 531 9.45 2.12 -9.79
C CYS A 531 8.34 3.13 -9.42
N ARG A 532 7.51 3.58 -10.37
CA ARG A 532 6.34 4.43 -10.13
C ARG A 532 5.01 3.66 -10.07
N LYS A 533 5.01 2.33 -10.27
CA LYS A 533 3.78 1.54 -10.24
C LYS A 533 3.30 1.31 -8.81
N ILE A 534 2.14 1.89 -8.51
CA ILE A 534 1.43 1.69 -7.25
C ILE A 534 0.91 0.23 -7.21
N PRO A 535 1.16 -0.54 -6.12
CA PRO A 535 1.05 -2.02 -6.08
C PRO A 535 -0.35 -2.64 -6.23
N TYR A 536 -1.38 -1.86 -6.59
CA TYR A 536 -2.75 -2.37 -6.84
C TYR A 536 -3.24 -2.11 -8.27
N ILE A 537 -2.39 -1.61 -9.17
CA ILE A 537 -2.73 -1.35 -10.56
C ILE A 537 -1.97 -2.36 -11.45
N GLU A 538 -2.67 -3.40 -11.89
CA GLU A 538 -2.23 -4.21 -13.03
C GLU A 538 -2.67 -3.51 -14.32
N ASN A 539 -1.70 -3.22 -15.20
CA ASN A 539 -1.86 -2.72 -16.57
C ASN A 539 -2.79 -1.49 -16.78
N ASP A 540 -2.19 -0.33 -17.11
CA ASP A 540 -2.87 0.91 -17.54
C ASP A 540 -3.86 0.71 -18.71
N ASN A 541 -3.73 -0.38 -19.48
CA ASN A 541 -4.58 -0.70 -20.62
C ASN A 541 -5.66 -1.77 -20.35
N ALA A 542 -5.74 -2.36 -19.15
CA ALA A 542 -6.70 -3.42 -18.84
C ALA A 542 -8.14 -2.89 -18.66
N PHE A 543 -8.30 -1.62 -18.29
CA PHE A 543 -9.59 -1.01 -17.94
C PHE A 543 -9.90 0.22 -18.82
N SER A 544 -10.24 0.00 -20.09
CA SER A 544 -10.64 1.06 -21.02
C SER A 544 -12.12 1.45 -20.87
N GLY A 545 -12.41 2.74 -20.82
CA GLY A 545 -13.75 3.31 -20.78
C GLY A 545 -14.55 3.17 -22.09
N LYS A 546 -13.91 2.77 -23.21
CA LYS A 546 -14.54 2.56 -24.53
C LYS A 546 -15.48 3.71 -24.96
N GLY A 547 -15.15 4.96 -24.63
CA GLY A 547 -15.96 6.13 -24.98
C GLY A 547 -17.16 6.42 -24.06
N LYS A 548 -17.30 5.73 -22.92
CA LYS A 548 -18.34 6.02 -21.91
C LYS A 548 -18.27 7.47 -21.43
N LYS A 549 -19.45 8.07 -21.23
CA LYS A 549 -19.60 9.47 -20.84
C LYS A 549 -19.50 9.65 -19.32
N VAL A 550 -18.68 10.58 -18.86
CA VAL A 550 -18.49 10.91 -17.44
C VAL A 550 -18.94 12.35 -17.19
N TYR A 551 -19.80 12.56 -16.19
CA TYR A 551 -20.23 13.88 -15.73
C TYR A 551 -19.62 14.17 -14.36
N PHE A 552 -18.93 15.30 -14.22
CA PHE A 552 -18.36 15.77 -12.96
C PHE A 552 -19.22 16.87 -12.35
N GLU A 553 -19.46 16.77 -11.04
CA GLU A 553 -20.10 17.83 -10.26
C GLU A 553 -19.27 18.12 -9.01
N THR A 554 -18.74 19.34 -8.91
CA THR A 554 -17.75 19.70 -7.89
C THR A 554 -18.36 20.53 -6.78
N TYR A 555 -18.11 20.10 -5.55
CA TYR A 555 -18.51 20.77 -4.31
C TYR A 555 -17.31 20.87 -3.38
N GLY A 556 -16.99 22.09 -2.93
CA GLY A 556 -15.97 22.27 -1.90
C GLY A 556 -15.04 23.44 -2.15
N CYS A 557 -13.77 23.23 -1.85
CA CYS A 557 -12.73 24.25 -1.94
C CYS A 557 -11.97 24.18 -3.26
N GLN A 558 -11.04 25.12 -3.46
CA GLN A 558 -10.15 25.22 -4.62
C GLN A 558 -9.42 23.90 -4.92
N MET A 559 -9.06 23.15 -3.88
CA MET A 559 -8.41 21.86 -4.03
C MET A 559 -9.34 20.79 -4.63
N ASN A 560 -10.65 20.85 -4.39
CA ASN A 560 -11.60 19.95 -5.05
C ASN A 560 -11.73 20.27 -6.54
N PHE A 561 -11.64 21.54 -6.95
CA PHE A 561 -11.61 21.91 -8.37
C PHE A 561 -10.33 21.38 -9.04
N ASN A 562 -9.17 21.58 -8.43
CA ASN A 562 -7.90 21.01 -8.91
C ASN A 562 -7.93 19.47 -8.96
N ASP A 563 -8.49 18.81 -7.93
CA ASP A 563 -8.62 17.35 -7.90
C ASP A 563 -9.47 16.82 -9.07
N VAL A 564 -10.47 17.58 -9.54
CA VAL A 564 -11.28 17.19 -10.71
C VAL A 564 -10.48 17.27 -12.00
N GLU A 565 -9.55 18.22 -12.14
CA GLU A 565 -8.65 18.28 -13.30
C GLU A 565 -7.69 17.09 -13.36
N ILE A 566 -7.21 16.62 -12.20
CA ILE A 566 -6.42 15.38 -12.07
C ILE A 566 -7.27 14.17 -12.46
N VAL A 567 -8.48 14.05 -11.89
CA VAL A 567 -9.40 12.94 -12.19
C VAL A 567 -9.76 12.91 -13.68
N ARG A 568 -10.00 14.08 -14.28
CA ARG A 568 -10.26 14.22 -15.71
C ARG A 568 -9.09 13.70 -16.54
N ALA A 569 -7.86 14.07 -16.20
CA ALA A 569 -6.66 13.58 -16.88
C ALA A 569 -6.56 12.04 -16.85
N ILE A 570 -6.78 11.45 -15.67
CA ILE A 570 -6.75 9.98 -15.47
C ILE A 570 -7.81 9.29 -16.34
N LEU A 571 -9.06 9.76 -16.28
CA LEU A 571 -10.16 9.14 -17.02
C LEU A 571 -10.06 9.36 -18.53
N THR A 572 -9.54 10.51 -18.97
CA THR A 572 -9.28 10.77 -20.40
C THR A 572 -8.20 9.82 -20.93
N LYS A 573 -7.10 9.62 -20.18
CA LYS A 573 -6.06 8.62 -20.52
C LYS A 573 -6.66 7.22 -20.64
N ALA A 574 -7.63 6.87 -19.79
CA ALA A 574 -8.38 5.62 -19.83
C ALA A 574 -9.52 5.58 -20.88
N SER A 575 -9.57 6.51 -21.84
CA SER A 575 -10.58 6.55 -22.93
C SER A 575 -12.04 6.80 -22.50
N PHE A 576 -12.27 7.51 -21.40
CA PHE A 576 -13.59 8.07 -21.06
C PHE A 576 -13.79 9.45 -21.70
N GLN A 577 -15.05 9.86 -21.93
CA GLN A 577 -15.38 11.17 -22.50
C GLN A 577 -16.15 12.03 -21.49
N GLU A 578 -15.75 13.27 -21.25
CA GLU A 578 -16.51 14.18 -20.38
C GLU A 578 -17.81 14.65 -21.06
N THR A 579 -18.91 14.73 -20.31
CA THR A 579 -20.17 15.34 -20.75
C THR A 579 -20.62 16.45 -19.79
N ASN A 580 -21.34 17.43 -20.32
CA ASN A 580 -21.94 18.52 -19.56
C ASN A 580 -23.37 18.21 -19.09
N ASN A 581 -23.94 17.10 -19.57
CA ASN A 581 -25.31 16.71 -19.28
C ASN A 581 -25.33 15.41 -18.46
N ALA A 582 -25.73 15.52 -17.18
CA ALA A 582 -25.82 14.38 -16.28
C ALA A 582 -26.74 13.25 -16.81
N LYS A 583 -27.76 13.58 -17.62
CA LYS A 583 -28.70 12.58 -18.18
C LYS A 583 -28.07 11.70 -19.27
N GLU A 584 -27.03 12.19 -19.94
CA GLU A 584 -26.31 11.46 -20.98
C GLU A 584 -25.10 10.70 -20.43
N ALA A 585 -24.79 10.86 -19.15
CA ALA A 585 -23.63 10.20 -18.54
C ALA A 585 -23.88 8.69 -18.34
N ASP A 586 -22.78 7.95 -18.36
CA ASP A 586 -22.66 6.57 -17.89
C ASP A 586 -22.09 6.53 -16.47
N VAL A 587 -21.33 7.55 -16.09
CA VAL A 587 -20.77 7.72 -14.74
C VAL A 587 -20.96 9.16 -14.29
N VAL A 588 -21.52 9.36 -13.09
CA VAL A 588 -21.68 10.65 -12.43
C VAL A 588 -20.76 10.69 -11.22
N LEU A 589 -19.75 11.57 -11.24
CA LEU A 589 -18.74 11.70 -10.18
C LEU A 589 -18.91 13.02 -9.44
N LEU A 590 -19.32 12.92 -8.17
CA LEU A 590 -19.44 14.05 -7.25
C LEU A 590 -18.12 14.24 -6.51
N MET A 591 -17.35 15.28 -6.84
CA MET A 591 -16.17 15.64 -6.06
C MET A 591 -16.59 16.48 -4.87
N THR A 592 -16.29 16.03 -3.65
CA THR A 592 -16.90 16.58 -2.44
C THR A 592 -15.88 16.93 -1.33
N CYS A 593 -16.33 17.78 -0.40
CA CYS A 593 -15.58 18.21 0.76
C CYS A 593 -16.20 17.64 2.05
N ALA A 594 -15.38 17.27 3.04
CA ALA A 594 -15.81 16.71 4.34
C ALA A 594 -15.71 17.71 5.51
N ILE A 595 -15.34 18.96 5.22
CA ILE A 595 -14.95 19.90 6.27
C ILE A 595 -16.19 20.46 6.99
N ARG A 596 -17.38 20.45 6.35
CA ARG A 596 -18.61 21.06 6.89
C ARG A 596 -19.81 20.12 6.81
N GLN A 597 -20.65 20.13 7.84
CA GLN A 597 -21.75 19.17 8.02
C GLN A 597 -22.90 19.53 7.06
N SER A 598 -23.20 20.82 6.96
CA SER A 598 -24.17 21.35 6.01
C SER A 598 -23.76 21.13 4.54
N ALA A 599 -22.46 20.92 4.25
CA ALA A 599 -22.02 20.54 2.92
C ALA A 599 -22.35 19.06 2.64
N GLU A 600 -22.06 18.16 3.58
CA GLU A 600 -22.36 16.74 3.47
C GLU A 600 -23.86 16.47 3.29
N GLU A 601 -24.72 17.12 4.08
CA GLU A 601 -26.18 16.98 3.96
C GLU A 601 -26.70 17.41 2.59
N LYS A 602 -26.11 18.44 1.99
CA LYS A 602 -26.44 18.89 0.63
C LYS A 602 -26.03 17.86 -0.41
N ILE A 603 -24.87 17.22 -0.25
CA ILE A 603 -24.43 16.14 -1.15
C ILE A 603 -25.41 14.98 -1.11
N TRP A 604 -25.82 14.51 0.07
CA TRP A 604 -26.75 13.40 0.16
C TRP A 604 -28.12 13.71 -0.45
N LYS A 605 -28.63 14.93 -0.25
CA LYS A 605 -29.85 15.40 -0.94
C LYS A 605 -29.66 15.41 -2.46
N ARG A 606 -28.50 15.87 -2.94
CA ARG A 606 -28.19 15.89 -4.37
C ARG A 606 -28.06 14.49 -4.97
N VAL A 607 -27.41 13.55 -4.27
CA VAL A 607 -27.32 12.15 -4.68
C VAL A 607 -28.72 11.53 -4.82
N LYS A 608 -29.61 11.74 -3.85
CA LYS A 608 -31.01 11.28 -3.91
C LYS A 608 -31.75 11.85 -5.11
N GLN A 609 -31.58 13.15 -5.38
CA GLN A 609 -32.17 13.81 -6.54
C GLN A 609 -31.64 13.21 -7.85
N LEU A 610 -30.32 13.09 -8.00
CA LEU A 610 -29.68 12.50 -9.18
C LEU A 610 -30.14 11.07 -9.41
N ARG A 611 -30.19 10.24 -8.37
CA ARG A 611 -30.68 8.86 -8.48
C ARG A 611 -32.11 8.81 -9.01
N LYS A 612 -33.01 9.67 -8.51
CA LYS A 612 -34.39 9.78 -9.00
C LYS A 612 -34.47 10.27 -10.45
N GLU A 613 -33.72 11.31 -10.79
CA GLU A 613 -33.68 11.87 -12.15
C GLU A 613 -33.19 10.82 -13.16
N LEU A 614 -32.12 10.09 -12.83
CA LEU A 614 -31.49 9.14 -13.74
C LEU A 614 -32.31 7.84 -13.88
N GLN A 615 -33.00 7.41 -12.81
CA GLN A 615 -33.97 6.31 -12.88
C GLN A 615 -35.17 6.63 -13.79
N SER A 616 -35.65 7.89 -13.79
CA SER A 616 -36.81 8.29 -14.60
C SER A 616 -36.53 8.32 -16.10
N VAL A 617 -35.28 8.52 -16.50
CA VAL A 617 -34.87 8.68 -17.91
C VAL A 617 -34.59 7.33 -18.58
N LYS A 618 -34.02 6.35 -17.86
CA LYS A 618 -33.51 5.11 -18.47
C LYS A 618 -34.41 3.88 -18.29
N GLY A 619 -35.54 3.97 -17.59
CA GLY A 619 -36.58 2.93 -17.55
C GLY A 619 -36.18 1.56 -16.96
N VAL A 620 -34.92 1.38 -16.53
CA VAL A 620 -34.37 0.12 -16.03
C VAL A 620 -33.95 0.28 -14.57
N LYS A 621 -34.36 -0.67 -13.73
CA LYS A 621 -34.21 -0.61 -12.27
C LYS A 621 -32.75 -0.74 -11.79
N TYR A 622 -31.81 -1.19 -12.63
CA TYR A 622 -30.46 -1.63 -12.21
C TYR A 622 -29.31 -1.58 -13.24
N CYS A 623 -29.24 -0.64 -14.20
CA CYS A 623 -28.05 -0.50 -15.06
C CYS A 623 -27.87 0.95 -15.58
N SER A 624 -26.74 1.60 -15.23
CA SER A 624 -26.25 2.91 -15.70
C SER A 624 -27.21 4.11 -15.56
N PRO A 625 -26.74 5.30 -15.12
CA PRO A 625 -25.37 5.62 -14.75
C PRO A 625 -25.00 5.26 -13.32
N TYR A 626 -23.70 4.94 -13.12
CA TYR A 626 -23.10 4.79 -11.80
C TYR A 626 -22.90 6.14 -11.14
N ILE A 627 -23.22 6.26 -9.85
CA ILE A 627 -23.00 7.48 -9.06
C ILE A 627 -21.84 7.25 -8.11
N GLY A 628 -20.80 8.07 -8.22
CA GLY A 628 -19.62 8.03 -7.36
C GLY A 628 -19.46 9.27 -6.49
N ILE A 629 -18.98 9.08 -5.25
CA ILE A 629 -18.54 10.17 -4.35
C ILE A 629 -17.03 10.15 -4.23
N LEU A 630 -16.40 11.26 -4.62
CA LEU A 630 -14.96 11.47 -4.58
C LEU A 630 -14.58 12.53 -3.54
N GLY A 631 -13.31 12.56 -3.18
CA GLY A 631 -12.72 13.63 -2.37
C GLY A 631 -12.82 13.37 -0.88
N CYS A 632 -12.74 14.41 -0.07
CA CYS A 632 -12.55 14.28 1.38
C CYS A 632 -13.71 13.55 2.08
N MET A 633 -14.93 13.65 1.55
CA MET A 633 -16.13 13.05 2.15
C MET A 633 -16.13 11.52 2.01
N ALA A 634 -15.42 10.99 1.00
CA ALA A 634 -15.39 9.57 0.66
C ALA A 634 -15.10 8.67 1.85
N LYS A 635 -14.17 9.05 2.73
CA LYS A 635 -13.79 8.22 3.89
C LYS A 635 -14.90 8.11 4.95
N ARG A 636 -15.77 9.11 5.06
CA ARG A 636 -16.96 9.07 5.93
C ARG A 636 -18.11 8.36 5.22
N SER A 637 -18.30 8.66 3.94
CA SER A 637 -19.34 8.06 3.10
C SER A 637 -19.10 6.61 2.72
N ALA A 638 -17.90 6.06 2.97
CA ALA A 638 -17.51 4.68 2.66
C ALA A 638 -18.49 3.62 3.19
N HIS A 639 -19.22 3.94 4.26
CA HIS A 639 -20.28 3.12 4.82
C HIS A 639 -21.54 3.98 5.01
N PRO A 640 -22.34 4.18 3.94
CA PRO A 640 -23.60 4.92 4.04
C PRO A 640 -24.52 4.24 5.05
N SER A 641 -25.33 5.00 5.79
CA SER A 641 -26.21 4.46 6.83
C SER A 641 -27.68 4.83 6.60
N GLY A 642 -28.60 3.98 7.05
CA GLY A 642 -30.05 4.21 6.94
C GLY A 642 -30.50 4.48 5.50
N SER A 643 -31.10 5.66 5.26
CA SER A 643 -31.65 6.06 3.95
C SER A 643 -30.62 6.33 2.85
N GLU A 644 -29.32 6.17 3.14
CA GLU A 644 -28.21 6.41 2.21
C GLU A 644 -27.67 5.13 1.56
N VAL A 645 -28.05 3.96 2.10
CA VAL A 645 -27.61 2.64 1.60
C VAL A 645 -28.12 2.42 0.19
N GLY A 646 -27.24 1.96 -0.71
CA GLY A 646 -27.57 1.68 -2.12
C GLY A 646 -27.71 2.92 -3.01
N LEU A 647 -27.42 4.13 -2.50
CA LEU A 647 -27.48 5.37 -3.28
C LEU A 647 -26.18 5.71 -4.04
N VAL A 648 -25.08 5.01 -3.78
CA VAL A 648 -23.75 5.30 -4.33
C VAL A 648 -23.09 3.99 -4.73
N ASP A 649 -22.57 3.94 -5.96
CA ASP A 649 -21.96 2.75 -6.56
C ASP A 649 -20.43 2.75 -6.37
N LEU A 650 -19.83 3.94 -6.30
CA LEU A 650 -18.38 4.15 -6.27
C LEU A 650 -17.98 5.16 -5.19
N ILE A 651 -16.92 4.88 -4.42
CA ILE A 651 -16.36 5.82 -3.46
C ILE A 651 -14.84 5.83 -3.55
N ALA A 652 -14.23 6.98 -3.82
CA ALA A 652 -12.77 7.11 -3.86
C ALA A 652 -12.26 8.31 -3.04
N GLY A 653 -11.29 8.04 -2.17
CA GLY A 653 -10.61 9.05 -1.37
C GLY A 653 -9.60 9.88 -2.19
N PRO A 654 -9.07 10.98 -1.61
CA PRO A 654 -8.18 11.90 -2.34
C PRO A 654 -6.87 11.31 -2.87
N ASP A 655 -6.44 10.16 -2.36
CA ASP A 655 -5.20 9.46 -2.72
C ASP A 655 -5.45 8.23 -3.61
N ALA A 656 -6.70 8.02 -4.05
CA ALA A 656 -7.13 6.83 -4.80
C ALA A 656 -7.64 7.16 -6.21
N TYR A 657 -7.39 8.36 -6.75
CA TYR A 657 -7.95 8.75 -8.04
C TYR A 657 -7.40 7.94 -9.22
N ARG A 658 -6.16 7.43 -9.14
CA ARG A 658 -5.61 6.53 -10.17
C ARG A 658 -6.37 5.24 -10.32
N ASP A 659 -7.01 4.80 -9.24
CA ASP A 659 -7.78 3.57 -9.18
C ASP A 659 -9.17 3.70 -9.83
N LEU A 660 -9.57 4.92 -10.21
CA LEU A 660 -10.92 5.18 -10.73
C LEU A 660 -11.31 4.32 -11.94
N PRO A 661 -10.45 4.10 -12.97
CA PRO A 661 -10.80 3.20 -14.08
C PRO A 661 -11.17 1.79 -13.60
N ARG A 662 -10.38 1.21 -12.68
CA ARG A 662 -10.62 -0.12 -12.11
C ARG A 662 -11.87 -0.14 -11.23
N LEU A 663 -12.08 0.90 -10.42
CA LEU A 663 -13.25 0.98 -9.55
C LEU A 663 -14.55 1.14 -10.35
N ILE A 664 -14.54 1.93 -11.43
CA ILE A 664 -15.67 2.05 -12.36
C ILE A 664 -15.96 0.68 -13.01
N ALA A 665 -14.93 -0.02 -13.48
CA ALA A 665 -15.09 -1.36 -14.05
C ALA A 665 -15.65 -2.36 -13.02
N SER A 666 -15.29 -2.24 -11.74
CA SER A 666 -15.82 -3.07 -10.66
C SER A 666 -17.32 -2.83 -10.40
N CYS A 667 -17.82 -1.60 -10.62
CA CYS A 667 -19.26 -1.33 -10.55
C CYS A 667 -20.06 -2.05 -11.63
N GLU A 668 -19.43 -2.42 -12.76
CA GLU A 668 -20.06 -3.15 -13.85
C GLU A 668 -20.40 -4.59 -13.48
N THR A 669 -19.67 -5.18 -12.53
CA THR A 669 -19.96 -6.53 -12.02
C THR A 669 -21.06 -6.54 -10.94
N GLY A 670 -21.68 -5.38 -10.67
CA GLY A 670 -22.74 -5.22 -9.67
C GLY A 670 -22.23 -5.03 -8.24
N GLN A 671 -20.92 -4.90 -8.03
CA GLN A 671 -20.34 -4.66 -6.71
C GLN A 671 -20.14 -3.17 -6.43
N GLN A 672 -20.37 -2.75 -5.18
CA GLN A 672 -20.00 -1.41 -4.74
C GLN A 672 -18.47 -1.30 -4.64
N ALA A 673 -17.86 -0.34 -5.34
CA ALA A 673 -16.42 -0.16 -5.37
C ALA A 673 -15.99 0.95 -4.41
N VAL A 674 -15.08 0.64 -3.47
CA VAL A 674 -14.63 1.61 -2.45
C VAL A 674 -13.11 1.56 -2.29
N ASN A 675 -12.44 2.69 -2.47
CA ASN A 675 -11.04 2.88 -2.11
C ASN A 675 -10.83 4.20 -1.37
N THR A 676 -10.62 4.12 -0.05
CA THR A 676 -10.34 5.29 0.81
C THR A 676 -9.04 5.14 1.59
N ILE A 677 -8.16 4.26 1.10
CA ILE A 677 -6.86 3.99 1.71
C ILE A 677 -5.93 5.18 1.42
N PHE A 678 -5.12 5.56 2.40
CA PHE A 678 -4.12 6.61 2.18
C PHE A 678 -2.89 6.04 1.51
N SER A 679 -2.35 6.80 0.56
CA SER A 679 -1.03 6.53 0.01
C SER A 679 -0.02 7.47 0.68
N TYR A 680 1.10 6.93 1.14
CA TYR A 680 2.18 7.71 1.75
C TYR A 680 2.92 8.59 0.74
N ASP A 681 2.94 8.20 -0.55
CA ASP A 681 3.76 8.87 -1.58
C ASP A 681 2.92 9.60 -2.64
N GLU A 682 1.61 9.35 -2.70
CA GLU A 682 0.78 9.93 -3.77
C GLU A 682 0.68 11.46 -3.65
N THR A 683 1.19 12.12 -4.70
CA THR A 683 1.17 13.57 -4.92
C THR A 683 0.65 13.94 -6.30
N TYR A 684 0.40 12.96 -7.18
CA TYR A 684 0.05 13.12 -8.60
C TYR A 684 1.10 13.91 -9.41
N ALA A 685 2.38 13.84 -9.03
CA ALA A 685 3.46 14.62 -9.61
C ALA A 685 3.71 14.37 -11.12
N ASP A 686 3.34 13.20 -11.60
CA ASP A 686 3.46 12.72 -12.99
C ASP A 686 2.18 12.91 -13.81
N ILE A 687 1.11 13.47 -13.23
CA ILE A 687 -0.14 13.72 -13.93
C ILE A 687 -0.25 15.20 -14.29
N HIS A 688 -0.29 15.49 -15.58
CA HIS A 688 -0.63 16.82 -16.09
C HIS A 688 -2.15 17.03 -16.02
N PRO A 689 -2.66 17.97 -15.22
CA PRO A 689 -4.10 18.19 -15.10
C PRO A 689 -4.73 18.64 -16.41
N VAL A 690 -5.92 18.11 -16.74
CA VAL A 690 -6.67 18.55 -17.92
C VAL A 690 -7.75 19.54 -17.49
N ARG A 691 -7.71 20.75 -18.04
CA ARG A 691 -8.67 21.81 -17.75
C ARG A 691 -9.84 21.80 -18.71
N ARG A 692 -11.00 22.17 -18.21
CA ARG A 692 -12.22 22.28 -19.01
C ARG A 692 -12.32 23.60 -19.78
N ASP A 693 -11.81 24.68 -19.20
CA ASP A 693 -11.82 26.01 -19.82
C ASP A 693 -10.38 26.46 -20.08
N SER A 694 -9.89 26.20 -21.30
CA SER A 694 -8.56 26.63 -21.74
C SER A 694 -8.44 28.15 -21.85
N SER A 695 -9.56 28.89 -21.84
CA SER A 695 -9.57 30.36 -21.88
C SER A 695 -9.46 31.01 -20.50
N SER A 696 -9.50 30.21 -19.41
CA SER A 696 -9.34 30.71 -18.04
C SER A 696 -7.91 31.20 -17.82
N GLN A 697 -7.77 32.48 -17.46
CA GLN A 697 -6.48 33.10 -17.13
C GLN A 697 -6.03 32.85 -15.68
N PHE A 698 -6.71 31.91 -15.02
CA PHE A 698 -6.46 31.52 -13.64
C PHE A 698 -6.18 30.03 -13.58
N ALA A 699 -5.08 29.66 -12.92
CA ALA A 699 -4.73 28.27 -12.67
C ALA A 699 -4.51 28.00 -11.18
N TYR A 700 -4.87 26.78 -10.79
CA TYR A 700 -4.52 26.22 -9.50
C TYR A 700 -3.33 25.28 -9.69
N LEU A 701 -2.31 25.41 -8.85
CA LEU A 701 -1.12 24.57 -8.90
C LEU A 701 -0.95 23.89 -7.55
N SER A 702 -1.27 22.59 -7.48
CA SER A 702 -1.08 21.81 -6.26
C SER A 702 0.41 21.53 -6.02
N ILE A 703 0.97 22.12 -4.96
CA ILE A 703 2.37 21.94 -4.57
C ILE A 703 2.55 20.88 -3.46
N MET A 704 1.49 20.59 -2.71
CA MET A 704 1.52 19.59 -1.65
C MET A 704 0.12 19.09 -1.26
N ARG A 705 0.05 17.95 -0.58
CA ARG A 705 -1.20 17.36 -0.06
C ARG A 705 -1.04 16.99 1.42
N GLY A 706 -2.13 16.96 2.16
CA GLY A 706 -2.17 16.53 3.57
C GLY A 706 -1.70 17.59 4.58
N CYS A 707 -1.91 17.34 5.87
CA CYS A 707 -1.62 18.28 6.95
C CYS A 707 -1.15 17.54 8.21
N SER A 708 -0.07 18.00 8.83
CA SER A 708 0.55 17.37 10.01
C SER A 708 0.40 18.22 11.28
N ASN A 709 -0.27 19.37 11.21
CA ASN A 709 -0.44 20.27 12.36
C ASN A 709 -1.26 19.68 13.52
N MET A 710 -2.09 18.67 13.27
CA MET A 710 -2.90 17.97 14.29
C MET A 710 -3.70 18.93 15.21
N CYS A 711 -4.27 20.00 14.64
CA CYS A 711 -5.18 20.90 15.35
C CYS A 711 -6.39 20.11 15.88
N SER A 712 -6.82 20.38 17.10
CA SER A 712 -7.75 19.48 17.80
C SER A 712 -9.12 19.37 17.16
N TYR A 713 -9.55 20.38 16.41
CA TYR A 713 -10.81 20.44 15.65
C TYR A 713 -10.70 19.94 14.21
N CYS A 714 -9.49 19.78 13.66
CA CYS A 714 -9.29 19.62 12.22
C CYS A 714 -9.36 18.14 11.80
N VAL A 715 -10.21 17.82 10.83
CA VAL A 715 -10.38 16.46 10.28
C VAL A 715 -9.42 16.13 9.13
N VAL A 716 -8.70 17.14 8.61
CA VAL A 716 -7.83 17.03 7.43
C VAL A 716 -6.81 15.90 7.53
N PRO A 717 -6.06 15.71 8.64
CA PRO A 717 -5.08 14.62 8.75
C PRO A 717 -5.73 13.24 8.57
N PHE A 718 -7.00 13.10 8.94
CA PHE A 718 -7.76 11.85 8.83
C PHE A 718 -8.49 11.69 7.50
N THR A 719 -8.47 12.69 6.61
CA THR A 719 -9.16 12.66 5.29
C THR A 719 -8.22 12.85 4.10
N ARG A 720 -7.04 13.46 4.28
CA ARG A 720 -6.01 13.65 3.24
C ARG A 720 -4.61 13.16 3.66
N GLY A 721 -4.49 12.52 4.81
CA GLY A 721 -3.21 12.02 5.32
C GLY A 721 -2.25 13.13 5.82
N PHE A 722 -1.01 12.71 6.09
CA PHE A 722 0.07 13.59 6.52
C PHE A 722 0.63 14.45 5.36
N GLU A 723 1.39 15.49 5.70
CA GLU A 723 2.01 16.41 4.74
C GLU A 723 2.95 15.68 3.76
N LYS A 724 2.68 15.85 2.46
CA LYS A 724 3.41 15.30 1.33
C LYS A 724 3.68 16.41 0.32
N SER A 725 4.95 16.77 0.14
CA SER A 725 5.38 17.79 -0.83
C SER A 725 5.54 17.16 -2.21
N ARG A 726 5.07 17.86 -3.24
CA ARG A 726 5.34 17.46 -4.62
C ARG A 726 6.78 17.85 -4.99
N PRO A 727 7.52 17.05 -5.78
CA PRO A 727 8.88 17.39 -6.18
C PRO A 727 8.97 18.74 -6.91
N VAL A 728 9.99 19.55 -6.62
CA VAL A 728 10.17 20.90 -7.17
C VAL A 728 10.18 20.89 -8.69
N LYS A 729 10.92 19.96 -9.30
CA LYS A 729 11.01 19.84 -10.78
C LYS A 729 9.64 19.64 -11.41
N SER A 730 8.77 18.84 -10.78
CA SER A 730 7.42 18.60 -11.26
C SER A 730 6.56 19.86 -11.18
N ILE A 731 6.65 20.61 -10.08
CA ILE A 731 5.96 21.89 -9.91
C ILE A 731 6.45 22.92 -10.95
N GLU A 732 7.75 23.06 -11.13
CA GLU A 732 8.32 24.00 -12.11
C GLU A 732 7.92 23.65 -13.54
N ASN A 733 7.88 22.36 -13.89
CA ASN A 733 7.45 21.92 -15.21
C ASN A 733 5.98 22.23 -15.47
N GLU A 734 5.09 21.99 -14.51
CA GLU A 734 3.70 22.40 -14.63
C GLU A 734 3.60 23.92 -14.71
N PHE A 735 4.31 24.67 -13.85
CA PHE A 735 4.31 26.13 -13.88
C PHE A 735 4.78 26.71 -15.22
N ARG A 736 5.78 26.10 -15.88
CA ARG A 736 6.21 26.49 -17.24
C ARG A 736 5.14 26.20 -18.30
N GLN A 737 4.27 25.20 -18.09
CA GLN A 737 3.13 24.97 -18.98
C GLN A 737 2.00 25.96 -18.73
N LEU A 738 2.00 26.63 -17.56
CA LEU A 738 1.06 27.68 -17.19
C LEU A 738 1.51 29.10 -17.64
N CYS A 739 2.29 29.21 -18.72
CA CYS A 739 2.83 30.50 -19.18
C CYS A 739 1.80 31.41 -19.86
N GLU A 740 0.65 30.89 -20.30
CA GLU A 740 -0.41 31.71 -20.91
C GLU A 740 -1.31 32.37 -19.84
N GLU A 741 -1.20 31.92 -18.60
CA GLU A 741 -2.05 32.31 -17.48
C GLU A 741 -1.47 33.48 -16.71
N LEU A 742 -2.33 34.44 -16.41
CA LEU A 742 -1.91 35.68 -15.77
C LEU A 742 -1.85 35.57 -14.24
N LYS A 743 -2.45 34.52 -13.66
CA LYS A 743 -2.44 34.29 -12.22
C LYS A 743 -2.48 32.80 -11.86
N VAL A 744 -1.49 32.38 -11.08
CA VAL A 744 -1.37 31.03 -10.52
C VAL A 744 -1.55 31.08 -9.01
N THR A 745 -2.42 30.23 -8.47
CA THR A 745 -2.58 30.05 -7.03
C THR A 745 -2.04 28.71 -6.58
N LEU A 746 -0.97 28.72 -5.79
CA LEU A 746 -0.38 27.55 -5.16
C LEU A 746 -1.35 26.97 -4.11
N LEU A 747 -1.64 25.68 -4.23
CA LEU A 747 -2.57 24.95 -3.39
C LEU A 747 -1.88 23.89 -2.52
N GLY A 748 -2.44 23.73 -1.33
CA GLY A 748 -2.07 22.73 -0.32
C GLY A 748 -2.93 22.93 0.92
N GLN A 749 -2.94 21.96 1.84
CA GLN A 749 -3.63 22.12 3.14
C GLN A 749 -2.83 22.98 4.13
N ASN A 750 -1.50 23.04 3.96
CA ASN A 750 -0.58 23.86 4.74
C ASN A 750 0.58 24.31 3.84
N VAL A 751 0.30 25.20 2.87
CA VAL A 751 1.21 25.49 1.73
C VAL A 751 2.63 25.91 2.14
N ASN A 752 2.76 26.69 3.21
CA ASN A 752 4.05 27.20 3.67
C ASN A 752 4.82 26.20 4.55
N SER A 753 4.28 25.00 4.75
CA SER A 753 4.99 23.84 5.30
C SER A 753 5.77 23.07 4.22
N TYR A 754 5.68 23.48 2.94
CA TYR A 754 6.31 22.80 1.82
C TYR A 754 7.82 22.56 2.06
N CYS A 755 8.23 21.32 1.82
CA CYS A 755 9.61 20.87 1.92
C CYS A 755 9.83 19.64 1.02
N ASP A 756 10.57 19.82 -0.07
CA ASP A 756 11.02 18.73 -0.95
C ASP A 756 12.37 18.21 -0.47
N ALA A 757 12.33 17.09 0.26
CA ALA A 757 13.50 16.51 0.90
C ALA A 757 14.45 15.81 -0.08
N ASP A 758 13.96 15.45 -1.26
CA ASP A 758 14.72 14.67 -2.25
C ASP A 758 15.54 15.58 -3.18
N ALA A 759 15.25 16.88 -3.19
CA ALA A 759 15.96 17.87 -3.96
C ALA A 759 17.18 18.45 -3.20
N SER A 760 18.33 17.78 -3.32
CA SER A 760 19.69 18.21 -2.92
C SER A 760 19.95 18.61 -1.45
N SER A 761 21.22 18.49 -1.07
CA SER A 761 21.82 18.29 0.25
C SER A 761 22.04 19.54 1.12
N THR A 762 21.13 20.52 1.12
CA THR A 762 21.26 21.61 2.09
C THR A 762 20.72 21.12 3.44
N ILE A 763 21.61 20.87 4.40
CA ILE A 763 21.23 20.65 5.81
C ILE A 763 20.81 22.01 6.35
N VAL A 764 19.55 22.10 6.79
CA VAL A 764 18.98 23.35 7.27
C VAL A 764 18.63 23.15 8.75
N ASP A 765 19.43 23.72 9.65
CA ASP A 765 19.37 23.48 11.11
C ASP A 765 17.95 23.70 11.70
N GLY A 766 17.37 22.70 12.33
CA GLY A 766 15.92 22.63 12.61
C GLY A 766 15.33 23.73 13.52
N GLN A 767 16.16 24.55 14.19
CA GLN A 767 15.71 25.60 15.12
C GLN A 767 15.50 27.00 14.47
N LEU A 768 16.05 27.29 13.28
CA LEU A 768 16.10 28.66 12.75
C LEU A 768 14.81 29.19 12.06
N TYR A 769 13.69 28.43 12.05
CA TYR A 769 12.74 28.51 10.93
C TYR A 769 11.24 28.53 11.28
N LEU A 770 10.90 28.96 12.49
CA LEU A 770 9.52 29.31 12.83
C LEU A 770 9.42 30.83 12.99
N ALA A 771 8.21 31.37 12.84
CA ALA A 771 7.94 32.70 13.37
C ALA A 771 8.29 32.75 14.87
N ASN A 772 8.85 33.86 15.34
CA ASN A 772 9.29 34.00 16.73
C ASN A 772 8.11 33.81 17.70
N GLY A 773 8.30 32.99 18.74
CA GLY A 773 7.26 32.67 19.73
C GLY A 773 6.30 31.55 19.31
N PHE A 774 6.56 30.86 18.19
CA PHE A 774 5.80 29.70 17.74
C PHE A 774 6.55 28.39 18.03
N VAL A 775 5.78 27.34 18.34
CA VAL A 775 6.28 25.99 18.61
C VAL A 775 5.69 25.03 17.58
N ASN A 776 6.53 24.15 17.06
CA ASN A 776 6.07 23.09 16.19
C ASN A 776 5.56 21.90 17.01
N VAL A 777 4.34 21.46 16.70
CA VAL A 777 3.70 20.32 17.38
C VAL A 777 4.25 18.97 16.87
N VAL A 778 4.84 18.95 15.66
CA VAL A 778 5.36 17.74 15.01
C VAL A 778 6.79 17.98 14.51
N LYS A 779 7.64 16.95 14.57
CA LYS A 779 9.03 17.01 14.08
C LYS A 779 9.05 17.30 12.58
N ARG A 780 9.93 18.20 12.15
CA ARG A 780 10.14 18.57 10.74
C ARG A 780 11.28 17.81 10.09
N LYS A 781 11.21 17.69 8.76
CA LYS A 781 12.33 17.24 7.92
C LYS A 781 13.47 18.26 8.00
N LYS A 782 14.71 17.78 8.10
CA LYS A 782 15.92 18.59 8.37
C LYS A 782 16.66 19.07 7.11
N CYS A 783 16.28 18.59 5.94
CA CYS A 783 16.90 18.92 4.65
C CYS A 783 15.82 19.10 3.57
N GLY A 784 16.19 19.74 2.46
CA GLY A 784 15.36 19.91 1.27
C GLY A 784 15.01 21.36 0.92
N ILE A 785 14.46 21.53 -0.29
CA ILE A 785 13.98 22.83 -0.80
C ILE A 785 12.69 23.21 -0.10
N ARG A 786 12.64 24.41 0.49
CA ARG A 786 11.51 24.90 1.29
C ARG A 786 10.62 25.86 0.53
N PHE A 787 9.52 26.25 1.17
CA PHE A 787 8.52 27.15 0.59
C PHE A 787 9.09 28.48 0.09
N ALA A 788 9.97 29.15 0.86
CA ALA A 788 10.55 30.43 0.46
C ALA A 788 11.34 30.30 -0.85
N GLU A 789 12.20 29.29 -0.94
CA GLU A 789 13.00 29.01 -2.13
C GLU A 789 12.14 28.55 -3.31
N LEU A 790 11.15 27.67 -3.10
CA LEU A 790 10.18 27.30 -4.14
C LEU A 790 9.49 28.56 -4.70
N LEU A 791 9.00 29.42 -3.82
CA LEU A 791 8.28 30.64 -4.19
C LEU A 791 9.17 31.59 -5.01
N GLN A 792 10.43 31.75 -4.58
CA GLN A 792 11.43 32.52 -5.33
C GLN A 792 11.72 31.92 -6.71
N ARG A 793 11.91 30.59 -6.79
CA ARG A 793 12.15 29.88 -8.07
C ARG A 793 10.99 30.07 -9.04
N LEU A 794 9.75 29.90 -8.58
CA LEU A 794 8.56 30.09 -9.42
C LEU A 794 8.43 31.54 -9.89
N SER A 795 8.68 32.51 -9.01
CA SER A 795 8.68 33.94 -9.37
C SER A 795 9.68 34.25 -10.48
N ASN A 796 10.88 33.65 -10.41
CA ASN A 796 11.95 33.86 -11.39
C ASN A 796 11.69 33.17 -12.74
N ILE A 797 10.90 32.10 -12.78
CA ILE A 797 10.58 31.39 -14.03
C ILE A 797 9.76 32.30 -14.96
N ASN A 798 8.75 32.99 -14.44
CA ASN A 798 7.94 33.91 -15.21
C ASN A 798 7.45 35.07 -14.33
N ASN A 799 8.09 36.23 -14.49
CA ASN A 799 7.78 37.44 -13.74
C ASN A 799 6.49 38.16 -14.21
N SER A 800 5.89 37.73 -15.33
CA SER A 800 4.63 38.30 -15.82
C SER A 800 3.37 37.67 -15.19
N VAL A 801 3.55 36.57 -14.44
CA VAL A 801 2.46 35.81 -13.81
C VAL A 801 2.31 36.19 -12.35
N ARG A 802 1.09 36.57 -11.92
CA ARG A 802 0.79 36.79 -10.50
C ARG A 802 0.74 35.48 -9.73
N ILE A 803 1.63 35.33 -8.75
CA ILE A 803 1.68 34.18 -7.85
C ILE A 803 0.94 34.49 -6.55
N ARG A 804 0.04 33.60 -6.18
CA ARG A 804 -0.71 33.62 -4.91
C ARG A 804 -0.58 32.26 -4.24
N PHE A 805 -0.76 32.21 -2.93
CA PHE A 805 -0.93 30.96 -2.19
C PHE A 805 -2.03 31.10 -1.15
N THR A 806 -2.57 29.98 -0.67
CA THR A 806 -3.67 29.97 0.32
C THR A 806 -3.52 28.81 1.31
N SER A 807 -4.26 28.84 2.41
CA SER A 807 -4.13 27.89 3.53
C SER A 807 -2.73 27.83 4.18
N PRO A 808 -2.01 28.94 4.38
CA PRO A 808 -0.77 28.92 5.15
C PRO A 808 -1.05 28.79 6.66
N HIS A 809 -0.06 28.32 7.42
CA HIS A 809 -0.07 28.32 8.88
C HIS A 809 0.78 29.49 9.43
N PRO A 810 0.34 30.24 10.47
CA PRO A 810 1.09 31.38 11.00
C PRO A 810 2.52 31.08 11.46
N LYS A 811 2.74 29.91 12.05
CA LYS A 811 4.09 29.45 12.48
C LYS A 811 5.13 29.42 11.35
N ASP A 812 4.67 29.32 10.10
CA ASP A 812 5.47 29.05 8.90
C ASP A 812 5.71 30.32 8.07
N PHE A 813 5.81 31.46 8.75
CA PHE A 813 6.23 32.75 8.20
C PHE A 813 7.54 33.23 8.85
N PRO A 814 8.67 32.55 8.61
CA PRO A 814 9.98 33.11 8.94
C PRO A 814 10.27 34.33 8.06
N ASP A 815 11.32 35.07 8.42
CA ASP A 815 11.71 36.30 7.72
C ASP A 815 11.96 36.09 6.23
N GLU A 816 12.57 34.97 5.86
CA GLU A 816 12.86 34.59 4.48
C GLU A 816 11.61 34.59 3.59
N VAL A 817 10.47 34.08 4.08
CA VAL A 817 9.22 34.09 3.31
C VAL A 817 8.72 35.51 3.10
N LEU A 818 8.83 36.36 4.12
CA LEU A 818 8.40 37.76 4.05
C LEU A 818 9.31 38.56 3.10
N ASP A 819 10.61 38.31 3.14
CA ASP A 819 11.59 38.95 2.27
C ASP A 819 11.39 38.53 0.81
N VAL A 820 11.08 37.26 0.54
CA VAL A 820 10.73 36.80 -0.82
C VAL A 820 9.47 37.49 -1.32
N ILE A 821 8.40 37.59 -0.51
CA ILE A 821 7.18 38.30 -0.92
C ILE A 821 7.49 39.77 -1.23
N ARG A 822 8.30 40.43 -0.40
CA ARG A 822 8.69 41.84 -0.58
C ARG A 822 9.52 42.07 -1.85
N ASN A 823 10.48 41.19 -2.12
CA ASN A 823 11.50 41.39 -3.16
C ASN A 823 11.00 41.04 -4.57
N HIS A 824 9.85 40.37 -4.70
CA HIS A 824 9.33 39.88 -5.97
C HIS A 824 7.93 40.44 -6.26
N PRO A 825 7.79 41.42 -7.18
CA PRO A 825 6.53 42.16 -7.38
C PRO A 825 5.39 41.31 -7.95
N ASN A 826 5.72 40.21 -8.64
CA ASN A 826 4.72 39.28 -9.16
C ASN A 826 4.16 38.34 -8.08
N ILE A 827 4.67 38.37 -6.85
CA ILE A 827 4.07 37.69 -5.69
C ILE A 827 3.09 38.65 -5.02
N CYS A 828 1.82 38.23 -4.90
CA CYS A 828 0.76 39.07 -4.36
C CYS A 828 1.02 39.52 -2.91
N ASN A 829 0.91 40.83 -2.64
CA ASN A 829 0.99 41.47 -1.31
C ASN A 829 -0.26 41.20 -0.43
N SER A 830 -0.61 39.92 -0.28
CA SER A 830 -1.81 39.46 0.43
C SER A 830 -1.48 38.22 1.23
N VAL A 831 -1.47 38.36 2.56
CA VAL A 831 -1.15 37.27 3.48
C VAL A 831 -2.42 36.80 4.19
N HIS A 832 -2.74 35.52 4.00
CA HIS A 832 -3.74 34.86 4.81
C HIS A 832 -3.06 34.34 6.08
N LEU A 833 -3.58 34.68 7.26
CA LEU A 833 -2.94 34.38 8.54
C LEU A 833 -3.96 33.84 9.55
N PRO A 834 -4.38 32.57 9.45
CA PRO A 834 -5.47 32.02 10.27
C PRO A 834 -5.18 32.04 11.78
N ALA A 835 -5.81 32.97 12.50
CA ALA A 835 -5.67 33.10 13.96
C ALA A 835 -6.45 32.02 14.71
N GLN A 836 -7.63 31.66 14.21
CA GLN A 836 -8.62 30.73 14.76
C GLN A 836 -9.36 31.24 16.00
N SER A 837 -8.66 31.84 16.97
CA SER A 837 -9.23 32.50 18.15
C SER A 837 -8.28 33.59 18.66
N GLY A 838 -8.82 34.57 19.39
CA GLY A 838 -8.04 35.56 20.12
C GLY A 838 -7.91 35.29 21.62
N SER A 839 -8.27 34.08 22.10
CA SER A 839 -8.03 33.66 23.48
C SER A 839 -6.93 32.61 23.56
N ASN A 840 -5.93 32.85 24.43
CA ASN A 840 -4.86 31.88 24.71
C ASN A 840 -5.40 30.56 25.29
N ASN A 841 -6.51 30.60 26.04
CA ASN A 841 -7.14 29.39 26.58
C ASN A 841 -7.76 28.55 25.47
N VAL A 842 -8.49 29.18 24.55
CA VAL A 842 -9.09 28.52 23.39
C VAL A 842 -8.00 28.00 22.45
N LEU A 843 -6.96 28.80 22.14
CA LEU A 843 -5.84 28.40 21.29
C LEU A 843 -5.12 27.15 21.84
N ARG A 844 -4.92 27.07 23.15
CA ARG A 844 -4.35 25.89 23.83
C ARG A 844 -5.23 24.65 23.63
N ARG A 845 -6.54 24.75 23.83
CA ARG A 845 -7.50 23.64 23.59
C ARG A 845 -7.60 23.27 22.11
N MET A 846 -7.47 24.25 21.21
CA MET A 846 -7.37 24.07 19.76
C MET A 846 -6.05 23.40 19.32
N HIS A 847 -5.10 23.23 20.23
CA HIS A 847 -3.78 22.69 19.99
C HIS A 847 -2.96 23.54 19.02
N ARG A 848 -3.00 24.86 19.23
CA ARG A 848 -2.17 25.85 18.52
C ARG A 848 -0.90 26.08 19.32
N GLY A 849 0.26 25.92 18.69
CA GLY A 849 1.57 26.08 19.34
C GLY A 849 2.03 27.54 19.45
N TYR A 850 1.13 28.48 19.74
CA TYR A 850 1.45 29.90 19.85
C TYR A 850 0.42 30.64 20.71
N THR A 851 0.78 31.84 21.15
CA THR A 851 -0.09 32.75 21.91
C THR A 851 -0.54 33.94 21.05
N VAL A 852 -1.54 34.67 21.54
CA VAL A 852 -2.05 35.89 20.90
C VAL A 852 -0.95 36.95 20.78
N GLU A 853 -0.08 37.06 21.78
CA GLU A 853 1.04 38.01 21.79
C GLU A 853 2.06 37.67 20.69
N ALA A 854 2.44 36.39 20.55
CA ALA A 854 3.31 35.94 19.47
C ALA A 854 2.68 36.17 18.09
N TYR A 855 1.37 35.94 17.97
CA TYR A 855 0.62 36.22 16.75
C TYR A 855 0.62 37.71 16.40
N MET A 856 0.40 38.60 17.38
CA MET A 856 0.44 40.05 17.19
C MET A 856 1.82 40.53 16.76
N ASN A 857 2.89 40.03 17.39
CA ASN A 857 4.26 40.34 16.98
C ASN A 857 4.53 39.95 15.52
N LEU A 858 4.02 38.79 15.08
CA LEU A 858 4.11 38.39 13.67
C LEU A 858 3.32 39.32 12.75
N VAL A 859 2.11 39.74 13.15
CA VAL A 859 1.30 40.71 12.38
C VAL A 859 2.04 42.03 12.19
N GLU A 860 2.64 42.57 13.25
CA GLU A 860 3.42 43.81 13.21
C GLU A 860 4.61 43.66 12.27
N LYS A 861 5.36 42.56 12.39
CA LYS A 861 6.50 42.24 11.53
C LYS A 861 6.11 42.14 10.05
N ILE A 862 4.97 41.53 9.73
CA ILE A 862 4.45 41.44 8.37
C ILE A 862 4.12 42.83 7.82
N LYS A 863 3.46 43.68 8.61
CA LYS A 863 3.10 45.05 8.20
C LYS A 863 4.33 45.94 7.99
N ASP A 864 5.38 45.75 8.79
CA ASP A 864 6.65 46.46 8.68
C ASP A 864 7.44 46.02 7.44
N LYS A 865 7.63 44.70 7.25
CA LYS A 865 8.40 44.16 6.12
C LYS A 865 7.69 44.32 4.77
N ILE A 866 6.36 44.25 4.73
CA ILE A 866 5.57 44.31 3.50
C ILE A 866 4.59 45.50 3.60
N PRO A 867 5.04 46.73 3.28
CA PRO A 867 4.18 47.91 3.34
C PRO A 867 2.94 47.75 2.45
N GLY A 868 1.77 48.06 3.00
CA GLY A 868 0.50 47.94 2.26
C GLY A 868 -0.06 46.52 2.13
N VAL A 869 0.54 45.53 2.83
CA VAL A 869 0.04 44.15 2.87
C VAL A 869 -1.42 44.07 3.32
N THR A 870 -2.20 43.28 2.58
CA THR A 870 -3.58 42.96 2.96
C THR A 870 -3.59 41.69 3.81
N LEU A 871 -4.11 41.79 5.03
CA LEU A 871 -4.24 40.65 5.94
C LEU A 871 -5.66 40.07 5.92
N THR A 872 -5.75 38.75 5.86
CA THR A 872 -7.00 38.01 6.00
C THR A 872 -6.84 36.89 7.01
N SER A 873 -7.91 36.44 7.66
CA SER A 873 -7.82 35.41 8.71
C SER A 873 -9.07 34.53 8.79
N ASP A 874 -8.96 33.44 9.55
CA ASP A 874 -10.04 32.53 9.86
C ASP A 874 -10.29 32.54 11.37
N PHE A 875 -11.56 32.53 11.77
CA PHE A 875 -12.00 32.47 13.16
C PHE A 875 -13.07 31.40 13.34
N ILE A 876 -12.99 30.66 14.45
CA ILE A 876 -13.97 29.65 14.84
C ILE A 876 -14.66 30.12 16.12
N SER A 877 -15.96 30.36 16.07
CA SER A 877 -16.77 30.71 17.22
C SER A 877 -17.42 29.48 17.85
N GLY A 878 -17.51 29.48 19.18
CA GLY A 878 -18.17 28.43 19.94
C GLY A 878 -17.38 27.15 20.05
N PHE A 879 -16.05 27.21 20.11
CA PHE A 879 -15.24 26.03 20.38
C PHE A 879 -15.50 25.49 21.80
N CYS A 880 -15.26 24.20 22.04
CA CYS A 880 -15.48 23.55 23.33
C CYS A 880 -14.91 24.36 24.51
N GLY A 881 -15.76 24.67 25.48
CA GLY A 881 -15.45 25.44 26.70
C GLY A 881 -15.16 26.92 26.47
N GLU A 882 -15.52 27.51 25.32
CA GLU A 882 -15.34 28.95 25.06
C GLU A 882 -16.30 29.81 25.90
N THR A 883 -15.75 30.63 26.79
CA THR A 883 -16.50 31.57 27.64
C THR A 883 -16.76 32.90 26.93
N ASP A 884 -17.54 33.79 27.54
CA ASP A 884 -17.80 35.12 27.00
C ASP A 884 -16.54 36.01 27.01
N GLU A 885 -15.68 35.85 28.02
CA GLU A 885 -14.38 36.53 28.08
C GLU A 885 -13.44 36.06 26.96
N ASP A 886 -13.40 34.74 26.69
CA ASP A 886 -12.63 34.16 25.58
C ASP A 886 -13.09 34.73 24.21
N HIS A 887 -14.39 34.92 24.04
CA HIS A 887 -14.98 35.49 22.83
C HIS A 887 -14.69 36.99 22.70
N GLU A 888 -14.80 37.77 23.78
CA GLU A 888 -14.47 39.22 23.74
C GLU A 888 -12.99 39.45 23.43
N GLN A 889 -12.08 38.60 23.93
CA GLN A 889 -10.67 38.63 23.52
C GLN A 889 -10.50 38.41 22.01
N THR A 890 -11.31 37.53 21.41
CA THR A 890 -11.33 37.31 19.96
C THR A 890 -11.83 38.53 19.19
N VAL A 891 -12.88 39.20 19.69
CA VAL A 891 -13.36 40.48 19.14
C VAL A 891 -12.27 41.55 19.21
N GLN A 892 -11.55 41.64 20.34
CA GLN A 892 -10.48 42.60 20.53
C GLN A 892 -9.29 42.34 19.59
N LEU A 893 -8.93 41.08 19.34
CA LEU A 893 -7.90 40.74 18.35
C LEU A 893 -8.28 41.23 16.95
N ILE A 894 -9.54 41.08 16.53
CA ILE A 894 -10.04 41.58 15.24
C ILE A 894 -9.92 43.11 15.16
N LYS A 895 -10.28 43.82 16.23
CA LYS A 895 -10.16 45.29 16.34
C LYS A 895 -8.71 45.75 16.19
N ASN A 896 -7.79 45.09 16.90
CA ASN A 896 -6.38 45.47 16.94
C ASN A 896 -5.67 45.22 15.60
N VAL A 897 -5.88 44.04 15.00
CA VAL A 897 -5.20 43.69 13.75
C VAL A 897 -5.76 44.44 12.56
N GLN A 898 -7.09 44.62 12.52
CA GLN A 898 -7.85 45.09 11.37
C GLN A 898 -7.58 44.25 10.11
N TYR A 899 -8.38 43.21 9.91
CA TYR A 899 -8.31 42.38 8.71
C TYR A 899 -9.13 42.97 7.58
N SER A 900 -8.64 42.85 6.35
CA SER A 900 -9.40 43.21 5.15
C SER A 900 -10.52 42.20 4.87
N TYR A 901 -10.37 40.97 5.35
CA TYR A 901 -11.42 39.96 5.30
C TYR A 901 -11.20 38.88 6.38
N CYS A 902 -12.28 38.47 7.05
CA CYS A 902 -12.27 37.32 7.96
C CYS A 902 -13.27 36.26 7.51
N TYR A 903 -12.84 35.01 7.43
CA TYR A 903 -13.77 33.90 7.41
C TYR A 903 -14.15 33.56 8.86
N THR A 904 -15.44 33.56 9.15
CA THR A 904 -15.95 33.22 10.47
C THR A 904 -16.78 31.95 10.36
N PHE A 905 -16.47 30.98 11.21
CA PHE A 905 -17.08 29.66 11.19
C PHE A 905 -17.68 29.35 12.55
N VAL A 906 -18.88 28.79 12.53
CA VAL A 906 -19.45 28.16 13.72
C VAL A 906 -18.78 26.81 13.93
N TYR A 907 -18.26 26.56 15.13
CA TYR A 907 -17.63 25.29 15.46
C TYR A 907 -18.63 24.14 15.30
N SER A 908 -18.17 23.10 14.60
CA SER A 908 -18.91 21.86 14.36
C SER A 908 -17.99 20.70 14.71
N MET A 909 -18.35 19.96 15.75
CA MET A 909 -17.58 18.80 16.21
C MET A 909 -17.54 17.71 15.13
N ARG A 910 -16.38 17.06 15.01
CA ARG A 910 -16.10 16.05 13.98
C ARG A 910 -15.60 14.77 14.60
N GLU A 911 -16.19 13.65 14.21
CA GLU A 911 -15.72 12.32 14.60
C GLU A 911 -14.21 12.16 14.36
N ARG A 912 -13.56 11.36 15.22
CA ARG A 912 -12.12 11.04 15.19
C ARG A 912 -11.17 12.20 15.49
N THR A 913 -11.62 13.45 15.54
CA THR A 913 -10.79 14.58 15.96
C THR A 913 -10.43 14.50 17.45
N LYS A 914 -9.34 15.17 17.86
CA LYS A 914 -8.93 15.22 19.27
C LYS A 914 -10.00 15.88 20.13
N ALA A 915 -10.67 16.92 19.62
CA ALA A 915 -11.74 17.59 20.30
C ALA A 915 -12.93 16.65 20.56
N HIS A 916 -13.37 15.88 19.55
CA HIS A 916 -14.44 14.88 19.72
C HIS A 916 -14.10 13.79 20.75
N ARG A 917 -12.83 13.44 20.91
CA ARG A 917 -12.41 12.39 21.85
C ARG A 917 -12.20 12.91 23.29
N ARG A 918 -11.93 14.20 23.47
CA ARG A 918 -11.44 14.76 24.75
C ARG A 918 -12.28 15.88 25.32
N TYR A 919 -13.14 16.51 24.53
CA TYR A 919 -13.95 17.66 24.95
C TYR A 919 -15.43 17.39 24.68
N CYS A 920 -16.28 18.01 25.49
CA CYS A 920 -17.71 18.09 25.24
C CYS A 920 -18.00 19.34 24.39
N ASP A 921 -18.95 19.25 23.46
CA ASP A 921 -19.45 20.43 22.73
C ASP A 921 -20.55 21.10 23.56
N ASP A 922 -20.13 21.95 24.50
CA ASP A 922 -20.93 22.54 25.57
C ASP A 922 -21.49 23.95 25.26
N VAL A 923 -21.07 24.57 24.16
CA VAL A 923 -21.57 25.89 23.75
C VAL A 923 -22.85 25.73 22.91
N PRO A 924 -23.99 26.36 23.27
CA PRO A 924 -25.23 26.28 22.50
C PRO A 924 -25.12 26.85 21.07
N ILE A 925 -25.79 26.23 20.10
CA ILE A 925 -25.66 26.56 18.67
C ILE A 925 -26.08 28.00 18.32
N ASP A 926 -27.09 28.52 19.01
CA ASP A 926 -27.58 29.89 18.93
C ASP A 926 -26.51 30.88 19.41
N VAL A 927 -25.84 30.58 20.54
CA VAL A 927 -24.69 31.36 21.03
C VAL A 927 -23.55 31.34 20.01
N LYS A 928 -23.19 30.17 19.44
CA LYS A 928 -22.14 30.10 18.43
C LYS A 928 -22.43 30.97 17.21
N LYS A 929 -23.69 30.98 16.75
CA LYS A 929 -24.15 31.80 15.61
C LYS A 929 -24.13 33.29 15.94
N ALA A 930 -24.61 33.69 17.12
CA ALA A 930 -24.57 35.07 17.58
C ALA A 930 -23.12 35.59 17.66
N ARG A 931 -22.22 34.81 18.26
CA ARG A 931 -20.78 35.10 18.31
C ARG A 931 -20.18 35.23 16.91
N SER A 932 -20.48 34.29 15.99
CA SER A 932 -20.03 34.36 14.59
C SER A 932 -20.47 35.66 13.91
N GLN A 933 -21.74 36.05 14.09
CA GLN A 933 -22.28 37.29 13.53
C GLN A 933 -21.60 38.54 14.13
N GLN A 934 -21.30 38.53 15.42
CA GLN A 934 -20.56 39.62 16.06
C GLN A 934 -19.15 39.76 15.49
N LEU A 935 -18.41 38.67 15.31
CA LEU A 935 -17.10 38.69 14.64
C LEU A 935 -17.22 39.22 13.21
N GLN A 936 -18.28 38.84 12.48
CA GLN A 936 -18.55 39.34 11.13
C GLN A 936 -18.75 40.86 11.09
N ASN A 937 -19.58 41.36 11.99
CA ASN A 937 -19.88 42.78 12.08
C ASN A 937 -18.61 43.57 12.44
N GLU A 938 -17.80 43.05 13.36
CA GLU A 938 -16.59 43.75 13.79
C GLU A 938 -15.52 43.82 12.70
N PHE A 939 -15.24 42.71 12.00
CA PHE A 939 -14.25 42.78 10.91
C PHE A 939 -14.74 43.69 9.78
N ARG A 940 -16.05 43.72 9.47
CA ARG A 940 -16.60 44.58 8.41
C ARG A 940 -16.37 46.06 8.67
N LYS A 941 -16.45 46.49 9.93
CA LYS A 941 -16.09 47.87 10.34
C LYS A 941 -14.62 48.15 10.03
N GLY A 942 -13.72 47.24 10.43
CA GLY A 942 -12.29 47.34 10.13
C GLY A 942 -11.99 47.35 8.63
N ALA A 943 -12.59 46.45 7.86
CA ALA A 943 -12.42 46.35 6.41
C ALA A 943 -12.87 47.63 5.69
N LEU A 944 -13.97 48.26 6.12
CA LEU A 944 -14.39 49.56 5.56
C LEU A 944 -13.36 50.66 5.82
N ILE A 945 -12.82 50.73 7.05
CA ILE A 945 -11.79 51.71 7.42
C ILE A 945 -10.54 51.52 6.54
N LEU A 946 -10.09 50.27 6.35
CA LEU A 946 -8.96 49.96 5.48
C LEU A 946 -9.24 50.30 4.02
N ASN A 947 -10.40 49.90 3.50
CA ASN A 947 -10.75 50.12 2.10
C ASN A 947 -10.86 51.61 1.75
N ARG A 948 -11.34 52.45 2.68
CA ARG A 948 -11.39 53.90 2.51
C ARG A 948 -10.00 54.53 2.34
N LYS A 949 -8.93 53.93 2.87
CA LYS A 949 -7.55 54.42 2.68
C LYS A 949 -7.05 54.30 1.24
N PHE A 950 -7.76 53.56 0.39
CA PHE A 950 -7.46 53.46 -1.04
C PHE A 950 -8.16 54.51 -1.89
N ILE A 951 -9.14 55.25 -1.36
CA ILE A 951 -9.79 56.34 -2.11
C ILE A 951 -8.73 57.39 -2.47
N GLY A 952 -8.71 57.79 -3.74
CA GLY A 952 -7.72 58.72 -4.30
C GLY A 952 -6.38 58.06 -4.69
N LYS A 953 -6.23 56.74 -4.53
CA LYS A 953 -5.05 55.98 -4.97
C LYS A 953 -5.36 55.20 -6.25
N THR A 954 -4.32 54.98 -7.05
CA THR A 954 -4.35 54.08 -8.21
C THR A 954 -3.94 52.67 -7.77
N LEU A 955 -4.70 51.66 -8.20
CA LEU A 955 -4.37 50.25 -7.99
C LEU A 955 -4.31 49.51 -9.32
N THR A 956 -3.33 48.63 -9.49
CA THR A 956 -3.22 47.76 -10.67
C THR A 956 -4.10 46.52 -10.50
N VAL A 957 -5.08 46.37 -11.39
CA VAL A 957 -6.17 45.40 -11.31
C VAL A 957 -6.10 44.40 -12.45
N LEU A 958 -6.09 43.10 -12.13
CA LEU A 958 -6.27 42.05 -13.13
C LEU A 958 -7.76 41.85 -13.39
N VAL A 959 -8.20 42.09 -14.63
CA VAL A 959 -9.60 41.94 -15.04
C VAL A 959 -9.95 40.46 -15.13
N GLU A 960 -10.90 40.00 -14.32
CA GLU A 960 -11.25 38.57 -14.26
C GLU A 960 -12.52 38.24 -15.04
N LYS A 961 -13.54 39.12 -14.97
CA LYS A 961 -14.86 38.90 -15.56
C LYS A 961 -15.73 40.14 -15.50
N GLU A 962 -16.92 40.06 -16.09
CA GLU A 962 -17.98 41.03 -15.90
C GLU A 962 -18.52 41.02 -14.46
N SER A 963 -18.99 42.17 -14.00
CA SER A 963 -19.63 42.31 -12.69
C SER A 963 -20.94 41.53 -12.66
N LYS A 964 -21.16 40.74 -11.61
CA LYS A 964 -22.39 39.95 -11.43
C LYS A 964 -23.67 40.80 -11.41
N ARG A 965 -23.55 42.09 -11.06
CA ARG A 965 -24.69 43.00 -10.94
C ARG A 965 -24.97 43.77 -12.24
N SER A 966 -24.01 43.86 -13.16
CA SER A 966 -24.15 44.61 -14.40
C SER A 966 -23.05 44.23 -15.39
N THR A 967 -23.46 43.93 -16.63
CA THR A 967 -22.57 43.65 -17.76
C THR A 967 -21.78 44.88 -18.23
N GLU A 968 -22.17 46.09 -17.80
CA GLU A 968 -21.49 47.36 -18.14
C GLU A 968 -20.22 47.61 -17.33
N PHE A 969 -19.95 46.77 -16.33
CA PHE A 969 -18.80 46.92 -15.44
C PHE A 969 -17.90 45.69 -15.47
N TRP A 970 -16.60 45.93 -15.46
CA TRP A 970 -15.60 44.92 -15.18
C TRP A 970 -15.46 44.67 -13.68
N MET A 971 -15.09 43.44 -13.33
CA MET A 971 -14.67 43.04 -11.98
C MET A 971 -13.28 42.42 -12.06
N GLY A 972 -12.36 42.98 -11.30
CA GLY A 972 -11.00 42.50 -11.19
C GLY A 972 -10.50 42.49 -9.75
N ARG A 973 -9.25 42.04 -9.59
CA ARG A 973 -8.56 42.05 -8.30
C ARG A 973 -7.19 42.70 -8.34
N SER A 974 -6.86 43.42 -7.28
CA SER A 974 -5.50 43.94 -7.02
C SER A 974 -4.59 42.86 -6.41
N ASP A 975 -3.30 43.17 -6.25
CA ASP A 975 -2.33 42.31 -5.58
C ASP A 975 -2.75 41.95 -4.14
N GLY A 976 -3.34 42.92 -3.43
CA GLY A 976 -3.95 42.74 -2.12
C GLY A 976 -5.17 41.82 -2.10
N ASN A 977 -5.61 41.26 -3.23
CA ASN A 977 -6.85 40.47 -3.37
C ASN A 977 -8.15 41.26 -3.16
N LEU A 978 -8.07 42.59 -3.17
CA LEU A 978 -9.24 43.44 -3.04
C LEU A 978 -10.06 43.34 -4.33
N LYS A 979 -11.39 43.32 -4.21
CA LYS A 979 -12.27 43.33 -5.38
C LYS A 979 -12.48 44.77 -5.83
N ILE A 980 -12.25 45.03 -7.11
CA ILE A 980 -12.45 46.34 -7.73
C ILE A 980 -13.46 46.20 -8.86
N ILE A 981 -14.45 47.08 -8.87
CA ILE A 981 -15.46 47.18 -9.94
C ILE A 981 -15.32 48.53 -10.63
N PHE A 982 -15.24 48.53 -11.95
CA PHE A 982 -15.08 49.76 -12.75
C PHE A 982 -15.78 49.63 -14.12
N PRO A 983 -16.20 50.74 -14.75
CA PRO A 983 -16.94 50.70 -16.02
C PRO A 983 -16.11 50.14 -17.18
N LYS A 984 -16.77 49.49 -18.14
CA LYS A 984 -16.15 49.16 -19.43
C LYS A 984 -15.80 50.46 -20.17
N SER A 985 -14.57 50.60 -20.62
CA SER A 985 -14.07 51.78 -21.33
C SER A 985 -12.89 51.42 -22.24
N SER A 986 -12.63 52.28 -23.23
CA SER A 986 -11.41 52.25 -24.02
C SER A 986 -10.37 53.15 -23.35
N VAL A 987 -9.18 52.62 -23.12
CA VAL A 987 -8.10 53.34 -22.42
C VAL A 987 -6.79 53.20 -23.18
N ALA A 988 -5.82 54.06 -22.87
CA ALA A 988 -4.49 54.02 -23.48
C ALA A 988 -3.80 52.66 -23.24
N ASN A 989 -3.20 52.10 -24.29
CA ASN A 989 -2.40 50.87 -24.26
C ASN A 989 -0.91 51.24 -24.25
N CYS A 990 -0.18 50.90 -23.18
CA CYS A 990 1.23 51.29 -23.02
C CYS A 990 2.24 50.41 -23.79
N PHE A 991 1.80 49.42 -24.59
CA PHE A 991 2.68 48.35 -25.13
C PHE A 991 3.08 48.47 -26.60
N ASP A 992 2.53 49.41 -27.36
CA ASP A 992 2.86 49.52 -28.79
C ASP A 992 4.10 50.43 -28.98
N SER A 993 5.28 49.90 -28.67
CA SER A 993 6.57 50.53 -28.97
C SER A 993 7.12 50.20 -30.37
N SER A 994 6.32 49.54 -31.22
CA SER A 994 6.70 49.13 -32.58
C SER A 994 6.15 50.01 -33.71
N SER A 995 5.60 51.19 -33.41
CA SER A 995 5.27 52.17 -34.45
C SER A 995 5.77 53.57 -34.08
N SER A 996 6.64 54.09 -34.93
CA SER A 996 7.15 55.45 -34.97
C SER A 996 6.06 56.44 -35.40
N SER A 997 4.94 56.46 -34.66
CA SER A 997 3.87 57.46 -34.79
C SER A 997 3.28 57.78 -33.43
N SER A 998 3.28 59.06 -33.09
CA SER A 998 2.83 59.69 -31.84
C SER A 998 1.31 59.66 -31.61
N SER A 999 0.66 58.54 -31.91
CA SER A 999 -0.77 58.30 -31.66
C SER A 999 -0.92 57.30 -30.52
N ILE A 1000 -1.44 57.76 -29.37
CA ILE A 1000 -1.81 56.91 -28.23
C ILE A 1000 -2.91 55.95 -28.70
N HIS A 1001 -2.55 54.68 -28.96
CA HIS A 1001 -3.53 53.66 -29.31
C HIS A 1001 -4.41 53.35 -28.09
N GLN A 1002 -5.68 53.78 -28.16
CA GLN A 1002 -6.70 53.38 -27.20
C GLN A 1002 -7.26 52.02 -27.59
N ARG A 1003 -7.35 51.09 -26.64
CA ARG A 1003 -8.05 49.81 -26.84
C ARG A 1003 -9.07 49.54 -25.74
N ASN A 1004 -10.09 48.78 -26.11
CA ASN A 1004 -11.06 48.26 -25.15
C ASN A 1004 -10.37 47.29 -24.19
N ILE A 1005 -10.67 47.46 -22.91
CA ILE A 1005 -10.25 46.56 -21.85
C ILE A 1005 -10.91 45.19 -22.04
N LYS A 1006 -10.12 44.12 -22.01
CA LYS A 1006 -10.60 42.74 -22.05
C LYS A 1006 -10.25 41.99 -20.75
N ILE A 1007 -10.88 40.84 -20.57
CA ILE A 1007 -10.50 39.88 -19.53
C ILE A 1007 -9.03 39.55 -19.72
N GLY A 1008 -8.24 39.68 -18.65
CA GLY A 1008 -6.79 39.46 -18.65
C GLY A 1008 -5.91 40.67 -18.84
N ASP A 1009 -6.51 41.84 -19.01
CA ASP A 1009 -5.71 43.04 -18.95
C ASP A 1009 -5.38 43.35 -17.48
N PHE A 1010 -4.13 43.78 -17.26
CA PHE A 1010 -3.78 44.52 -16.06
C PHE A 1010 -4.08 46.00 -16.33
N VAL A 1011 -4.91 46.58 -15.47
CA VAL A 1011 -5.44 47.94 -15.66
C VAL A 1011 -5.18 48.75 -14.40
N ASP A 1012 -4.57 49.92 -14.56
CA ASP A 1012 -4.50 50.91 -13.48
C ASP A 1012 -5.87 51.53 -13.28
N VAL A 1013 -6.42 51.41 -12.08
CA VAL A 1013 -7.75 51.92 -11.72
C VAL A 1013 -7.62 52.93 -10.59
N ASP A 1014 -8.11 54.14 -10.82
CA ASP A 1014 -8.19 55.20 -9.82
C ASP A 1014 -9.42 54.99 -8.93
N ILE A 1015 -9.19 54.73 -7.65
CA ILE A 1015 -10.25 54.37 -6.70
C ILE A 1015 -10.97 55.64 -6.21
N ASN A 1016 -12.30 55.66 -6.36
CA ASN A 1016 -13.15 56.81 -5.97
C ASN A 1016 -14.19 56.48 -4.90
N ASP A 1017 -14.52 55.20 -4.70
CA ASP A 1017 -15.51 54.77 -3.71
C ASP A 1017 -15.10 53.43 -3.09
N ALA A 1018 -15.51 53.20 -1.85
CA ALA A 1018 -15.13 52.04 -1.06
C ALA A 1018 -16.26 51.58 -0.13
N SER A 1019 -16.55 50.28 -0.19
CA SER A 1019 -17.38 49.57 0.78
C SER A 1019 -16.53 48.60 1.60
N SER A 1020 -17.11 47.90 2.58
CA SER A 1020 -16.40 46.85 3.32
C SER A 1020 -16.02 45.63 2.47
N GLU A 1021 -16.60 45.46 1.27
CA GLU A 1021 -16.42 44.25 0.46
C GLU A 1021 -15.79 44.51 -0.92
N VAL A 1022 -15.93 45.74 -1.44
CA VAL A 1022 -15.59 46.10 -2.82
C VAL A 1022 -15.13 47.57 -2.88
N LEU A 1023 -14.10 47.82 -3.69
CA LEU A 1023 -13.68 49.15 -4.14
C LEU A 1023 -14.29 49.45 -5.51
N LYS A 1024 -14.56 50.72 -5.80
CA LYS A 1024 -14.94 51.17 -7.14
C LYS A 1024 -13.99 52.24 -7.62
N GLY A 1025 -13.85 52.32 -8.93
CA GLY A 1025 -12.96 53.28 -9.56
C GLY A 1025 -13.19 53.42 -11.05
N VAL A 1026 -12.28 54.13 -11.70
CA VAL A 1026 -12.27 54.38 -13.15
C VAL A 1026 -10.95 53.90 -13.72
N ALA A 1027 -11.00 53.17 -14.84
CA ALA A 1027 -9.81 52.69 -15.52
C ALA A 1027 -9.05 53.85 -16.17
N ARG A 1028 -7.72 53.84 -16.02
CA ARG A 1028 -6.82 54.89 -16.53
C ARG A 1028 -6.05 54.43 -17.77
N ARG A 1029 -5.41 53.27 -17.69
CA ARG A 1029 -4.54 52.70 -18.75
C ARG A 1029 -4.31 51.20 -18.54
N ILE A 1030 -3.93 50.51 -19.61
CA ILE A 1030 -3.49 49.12 -19.56
C ILE A 1030 -1.96 49.09 -19.35
N VAL A 1031 -1.49 48.28 -18.41
CA VAL A 1031 -0.07 48.21 -17.95
C VAL A 1031 0.43 46.78 -17.88
N LEU A 1032 1.75 46.57 -17.97
CA LEU A 1032 2.36 45.23 -17.81
C LEU A 1032 2.64 45.03 -16.33
N LEU A 1033 2.53 43.79 -15.85
CA LEU A 1033 2.85 43.49 -14.45
C LEU A 1033 4.32 43.82 -14.10
N SER A 1034 5.23 43.78 -15.08
CA SER A 1034 6.64 44.15 -14.90
C SER A 1034 6.87 45.67 -14.74
N GLU A 1035 5.88 46.49 -15.08
CA GLU A 1035 5.95 47.96 -15.03
C GLU A 1035 5.14 48.56 -13.86
N SER A 1036 4.42 47.72 -13.11
CA SER A 1036 3.63 48.06 -11.91
C SER A 1036 4.41 47.74 -10.64
#